data_AF-A0ABD1ZY69-F1
#
_entry.id   AF-A0ABD1ZY69-F1
#
_cell.length_a   1.000
_cell.length_b   1.000
_cell.length_c   1.000
_cell.angle_alpha   90.00
_cell.angle_beta   90.00
_cell.angle_gamma   90.00
#
_symmetry.space_group_name_H-M   'P 1'
#
loop_
_entity.id
_entity.type
_entity.pdbx_description
1 polymer ?
#
loop_
_entity_poly.entity_id
_entity_poly.type
_entity_poly.pdbx_seq_one_letter_code
_entity_poly.pdbx_strand_id
1 'polypeptide(L)'
;MTIALSRVDYVSVGVTSRGTTRILPPTDPKQTQKFAVGDHDGILQVFGMKKGELQALFKSLPGPKINKMILGGSMETARDKIFVAYGNSVKGFTKKGKLFLEFDTSLLDPISALYVHGPNLAACARDLYHRYHDCKDADSYLAGEILHDVVLLPGDNSMVYAILACGDCAVRVLHGTMRPTVLRLPSIPTVLAVYREKEVESTERVLLGTIDGRVGLLNLQGNKTLRITWLINSMGSEVTSLDTFELQDGIDILIGRQDGIVEVFTFPDEDTSPCLRYRYNAGESISTVTGGIIGAIGYPEVLVTTYSGRIFGLTTKPPGLLEAGQSDTVIAKLKLEIHQLEEKLVEERETTNFTADPLAPLILAVKHRMALHEEDASYSLSVELDTSIDNILIQSNTPIVLLDVENNSAVVSLSMCNPKEGNFVLATYRCQINTNRLEMRLRTIEGQPGTLQIYVTSQVQPKCCRRISIAIYALSLHKRQHIDDADTLPGGPFNELKLSGSFTIAEMHAWLSLVLPDVPERPHLYENEAILTYKSSFIGTILKCRYKKGNAIFLGENISSIIILRDILTREATKRKIKLEVFCDVAVGSISRVLELIRPQLDAVHELIEKIKILDVLEEFELKTNPKENLCSQYQDLIANEQNIRSQLAKDPEILNRLHGVITDLYVDWERAKGARRINSKFAAEKLNDSLESRDFLQLLQIFTGNAIST
;
A
#
# COMPACT_ATOMS: atom_id res chain seq x y z
N MET A 1 -10.06 20.43 20.32
CA MET A 1 -9.96 21.84 19.88
C MET A 1 -9.43 21.86 18.45
N THR A 2 -10.08 22.55 17.53
CA THR A 2 -9.62 22.69 16.14
C THR A 2 -8.48 23.70 16.04
N ILE A 3 -7.54 23.50 15.13
CA ILE A 3 -6.47 24.46 14.83
C ILE A 3 -6.62 24.97 13.40
N ALA A 4 -6.30 26.24 13.17
CA ALA A 4 -6.29 26.84 11.84
C ALA A 4 -4.84 26.96 11.36
N LEU A 5 -4.50 26.24 10.28
CA LEU A 5 -3.20 26.35 9.63
C LEU A 5 -3.35 26.95 8.23
N SER A 6 -2.45 27.87 7.89
CA SER A 6 -2.41 28.55 6.60
C SER A 6 -1.28 27.99 5.74
N ARG A 7 -1.53 27.74 4.45
CA ARG A 7 -0.51 27.26 3.52
C ARG A 7 0.44 28.39 3.11
N VAL A 8 1.74 28.12 3.15
CA VAL A 8 2.81 28.97 2.61
C VAL A 8 3.72 28.11 1.74
N ASP A 9 3.79 28.41 0.45
CA ASP A 9 4.65 27.66 -0.48
C ASP A 9 6.10 28.15 -0.38
N TYR A 10 7.04 27.20 -0.35
CA TYR A 10 8.46 27.48 -0.15
C TYR A 10 9.27 27.30 -1.43
N VAL A 11 9.34 26.06 -1.92
CA VAL A 11 10.17 25.71 -3.08
C VAL A 11 9.69 24.39 -3.69
N SER A 12 10.02 24.16 -4.95
CA SER A 12 9.88 22.87 -5.60
C SER A 12 11.27 22.30 -5.93
N VAL A 13 11.47 21.02 -5.62
CA VAL A 13 12.68 20.25 -5.95
C VAL A 13 12.33 19.08 -6.87
N GLY A 14 13.30 18.22 -7.20
CA GLY A 14 13.03 16.99 -7.95
C GLY A 14 12.15 16.01 -7.17
N VAL A 15 11.80 14.89 -7.81
CA VAL A 15 10.96 13.84 -7.21
C VAL A 15 11.56 13.34 -5.91
N THR A 16 10.76 13.20 -4.85
CA THR A 16 11.24 12.80 -3.52
C THR A 16 10.78 11.41 -3.10
N SER A 17 11.66 10.72 -2.35
CA SER A 17 11.34 9.47 -1.65
C SER A 17 10.82 9.75 -0.25
N ARG A 18 10.28 8.72 0.42
CA ARG A 18 9.74 8.87 1.78
C ARG A 18 10.84 9.25 2.77
N GLY A 19 10.57 10.22 3.63
CA GLY A 19 11.52 10.65 4.67
C GLY A 19 12.84 11.19 4.12
N THR A 20 12.82 11.89 2.98
CA THR A 20 14.01 12.57 2.42
C THR A 20 14.06 14.07 2.75
N THR A 21 13.15 14.58 3.57
CA THR A 21 13.19 15.94 4.14
C THR A 21 13.42 15.89 5.64
N ARG A 22 14.33 16.71 6.18
CA ARG A 22 14.57 16.83 7.62
C ARG A 22 14.80 18.27 8.04
N ILE A 23 14.17 18.68 9.14
CA ILE A 23 14.41 19.98 9.76
C ILE A 23 15.63 19.86 10.67
N LEU A 24 16.60 20.74 10.46
CA LEU A 24 17.81 20.82 11.28
C LEU A 24 17.47 21.49 12.62
N PRO A 25 18.09 21.04 13.73
CA PRO A 25 17.86 21.63 15.04
C PRO A 25 18.23 23.12 15.04
N PRO A 26 17.52 23.95 15.82
CA PRO A 26 17.72 25.39 15.82
C PRO A 26 19.12 25.73 16.34
N THR A 27 19.83 26.62 15.64
CA THR A 27 21.11 27.17 16.14
C THR A 27 20.89 28.18 17.28
N ASP A 28 19.75 28.86 17.28
CA ASP A 28 19.32 29.84 18.26
C ASP A 28 17.77 29.79 18.34
N PRO A 29 17.15 29.69 19.52
CA PRO A 29 15.69 29.71 19.67
C PRO A 29 15.02 30.97 19.10
N LYS A 30 15.79 32.05 18.88
CA LYS A 30 15.31 33.30 18.26
C LYS A 30 15.45 33.31 16.74
N GLN A 31 15.81 32.21 16.11
CA GLN A 31 15.96 32.10 14.65
C GLN A 31 15.05 31.01 14.09
N THR A 32 14.71 31.15 12.82
CA THR A 32 14.05 30.08 12.08
C THR A 32 15.02 28.92 11.84
N GLN A 33 14.47 27.71 11.78
CA GLN A 33 15.19 26.50 11.46
C GLN A 33 15.49 26.42 9.96
N LYS A 34 16.46 25.57 9.65
CA LYS A 34 16.82 25.20 8.28
C LYS A 34 16.27 23.81 8.01
N PHE A 35 16.05 23.47 6.76
CA PHE A 35 15.70 22.10 6.40
C PHE A 35 16.58 21.61 5.24
N ALA A 36 16.80 20.31 5.20
CA ALA A 36 17.49 19.62 4.13
C ALA A 36 16.50 18.74 3.36
N VAL A 37 16.66 18.66 2.05
CA VAL A 37 15.85 17.81 1.17
C VAL A 37 16.74 17.10 0.15
N GLY A 38 16.45 15.82 -0.08
CA GLY A 38 17.09 15.01 -1.11
C GLY A 38 16.09 14.48 -2.14
N ASP A 39 16.48 14.47 -3.41
CA ASP A 39 15.64 14.05 -4.54
C ASP A 39 16.17 12.81 -5.30
N HIS A 40 15.42 12.39 -6.31
CA HIS A 40 15.74 11.26 -7.17
C HIS A 40 16.88 11.52 -8.16
N ASP A 41 17.27 12.77 -8.35
CA ASP A 41 18.46 13.16 -9.14
C ASP A 41 19.74 13.14 -8.28
N GLY A 42 19.63 12.68 -7.03
CA GLY A 42 20.74 12.57 -6.09
C GLY A 42 21.21 13.90 -5.54
N ILE A 43 20.41 14.96 -5.68
CA ILE A 43 20.76 16.31 -5.25
C ILE A 43 20.29 16.49 -3.81
N LEU A 44 21.22 16.85 -2.93
CA LEU A 44 20.95 17.32 -1.57
C LEU A 44 20.96 18.85 -1.55
N GLN A 45 19.87 19.44 -1.08
CA GLN A 45 19.76 20.88 -0.86
C GLN A 45 19.49 21.20 0.60
N VAL A 46 20.05 22.31 1.08
CA VAL A 46 19.75 22.86 2.42
C VAL A 46 19.19 24.27 2.25
N PHE A 47 18.01 24.51 2.79
CA PHE A 47 17.31 25.78 2.72
C PHE A 47 17.23 26.46 4.08
N GLY A 48 17.11 27.78 4.07
CA GLY A 48 16.81 28.57 5.25
C GLY A 48 16.40 29.99 4.91
N MET A 49 15.73 30.66 5.85
CA MET A 49 15.30 32.04 5.67
C MET A 49 16.48 33.00 5.82
N LYS A 50 16.62 33.92 4.85
CA LYS A 50 17.54 35.05 4.89
C LYS A 50 16.81 36.29 4.40
N LYS A 51 16.83 37.36 5.21
CA LYS A 51 16.15 38.64 4.90
C LYS A 51 14.67 38.50 4.52
N GLY A 52 13.96 37.54 5.13
CA GLY A 52 12.54 37.29 4.86
C GLY A 52 12.24 36.41 3.65
N GLU A 53 13.25 35.99 2.88
CA GLU A 53 13.09 35.08 1.74
C GLU A 53 13.76 33.73 2.00
N LEU A 54 13.20 32.66 1.46
CA LEU A 54 13.81 31.34 1.50
C LEU A 54 14.94 31.25 0.47
N GLN A 55 16.12 30.80 0.90
CA GLN A 55 17.28 30.66 0.02
C GLN A 55 17.94 29.29 0.16
N ALA A 56 18.40 28.74 -0.97
CA ALA A 56 19.27 27.58 -0.98
C ALA A 56 20.65 27.97 -0.41
N LEU A 57 20.99 27.44 0.76
CA LEU A 57 22.26 27.65 1.44
C LEU A 57 23.34 26.70 0.96
N PHE A 58 22.94 25.54 0.44
CA PHE A 58 23.80 24.52 -0.13
C PHE A 58 23.03 23.70 -1.17
N LYS A 59 23.74 23.26 -2.22
CA LYS A 59 23.26 22.32 -3.23
C LYS A 59 24.43 21.40 -3.62
N SER A 60 24.25 20.09 -3.52
CA SER A 60 25.24 19.12 -4.00
C SER A 60 25.20 18.97 -5.53
N LEU A 61 26.19 18.27 -6.08
CA LEU A 61 26.12 17.79 -7.45
C LEU A 61 25.08 16.66 -7.57
N PRO A 62 24.50 16.45 -8.77
CA PRO A 62 23.64 15.31 -9.06
C PRO A 62 24.35 13.97 -8.84
N GLY A 63 23.58 12.93 -8.60
CA GLY A 63 24.08 11.58 -8.32
C GLY A 63 22.96 10.54 -8.37
N PRO A 64 23.18 9.35 -7.78
CA PRO A 64 22.13 8.35 -7.66
C PRO A 64 20.99 8.84 -6.75
N LYS A 65 19.77 8.40 -7.04
CA LYS A 65 18.57 8.65 -6.23
C LYS A 65 18.83 8.53 -4.72
N ILE A 66 18.40 9.55 -3.98
CA ILE A 66 18.39 9.52 -2.51
C ILE A 66 17.12 8.79 -2.04
N ASN A 67 17.29 7.67 -1.34
CA ASN A 67 16.19 6.81 -0.89
C ASN A 67 15.64 7.20 0.48
N LYS A 68 16.50 7.68 1.40
CA LYS A 68 16.14 8.03 2.78
C LYS A 68 17.12 9.07 3.33
N MET A 69 16.64 9.95 4.20
CA MET A 69 17.46 10.91 4.96
C MET A 69 17.17 10.81 6.47
N ILE A 70 18.22 10.84 7.27
CA ILE A 70 18.11 10.92 8.73
C ILE A 70 19.15 11.90 9.28
N LEU A 71 18.80 12.54 10.39
CA LEU A 71 19.75 13.35 11.14
C LEU A 71 20.44 12.51 12.21
N GLY A 72 21.74 12.68 12.33
CA GLY A 72 22.56 12.04 13.35
C GLY A 72 23.48 13.04 14.04
N GLY A 73 24.11 12.60 15.11
CA GLY A 73 25.01 13.38 15.93
C GLY A 73 25.80 12.44 16.82
N SER A 74 26.91 12.91 17.40
CA SER A 74 27.58 12.18 18.47
C SER A 74 26.64 12.06 19.68
N MET A 75 26.88 11.06 20.54
CA MET A 75 26.12 10.93 21.80
C MET A 75 26.06 12.26 22.54
N GLU A 76 24.89 12.62 23.06
CA GLU A 76 24.62 13.85 23.83
C GLU A 76 24.81 15.18 23.07
N THR A 77 25.11 15.14 21.77
CA THR A 77 25.19 16.32 20.91
C THR A 77 23.93 16.48 20.06
N ALA A 78 23.63 17.72 19.65
CA ALA A 78 22.53 17.97 18.73
C ALA A 78 22.71 17.14 17.44
N ARG A 79 21.62 16.51 16.98
CA ARG A 79 21.59 15.74 15.73
C ARG A 79 21.57 16.67 14.52
N ASP A 80 22.72 17.24 14.18
CA ASP A 80 22.86 18.24 13.12
C ASP A 80 23.65 17.77 11.89
N LYS A 81 24.04 16.49 11.85
CA LYS A 81 24.68 15.85 10.70
C LYS A 81 23.62 15.15 9.86
N ILE A 82 23.63 15.38 8.56
CA ILE A 82 22.68 14.82 7.60
C ILE A 82 23.29 13.54 7.04
N PHE A 83 22.58 12.42 7.16
CA PHE A 83 22.96 11.15 6.53
C PHE A 83 21.94 10.81 5.45
N VAL A 84 22.42 10.47 4.25
CA VAL A 84 21.58 10.09 3.11
C VAL A 84 21.96 8.71 2.61
N ALA A 85 20.95 7.88 2.36
CA ALA A 85 21.10 6.61 1.66
C ALA A 85 20.97 6.84 0.14
N TYR A 86 21.95 6.38 -0.63
CA TYR A 86 21.94 6.41 -2.10
C TYR A 86 22.43 5.06 -2.62
N GLY A 87 21.59 4.36 -3.39
CA GLY A 87 21.87 2.97 -3.75
C GLY A 87 22.13 2.13 -2.49
N ASN A 88 23.26 1.45 -2.44
CA ASN A 88 23.73 0.61 -1.33
C ASN A 88 24.74 1.31 -0.40
N SER A 89 24.88 2.64 -0.49
CA SER A 89 25.89 3.40 0.25
C SER A 89 25.25 4.54 1.06
N VAL A 90 26.00 5.05 2.03
CA VAL A 90 25.58 6.17 2.90
C VAL A 90 26.58 7.31 2.83
N LYS A 91 26.07 8.53 2.61
CA LYS A 91 26.85 9.77 2.65
C LYS A 91 26.47 10.60 3.86
N GLY A 92 27.46 11.18 4.52
CA GLY A 92 27.28 12.08 5.66
C GLY A 92 27.71 13.51 5.32
N PHE A 93 26.83 14.46 5.57
CA PHE A 93 27.03 15.88 5.37
C PHE A 93 26.86 16.65 6.68
N THR A 94 27.66 17.68 6.89
CA THR A 94 27.44 18.63 7.99
C THR A 94 26.16 19.44 7.76
N LYS A 95 25.62 20.11 8.79
CA LYS A 95 24.52 21.09 8.62
C LYS A 95 24.76 22.21 7.60
N LYS A 96 26.01 22.42 7.18
CA LYS A 96 26.40 23.39 6.14
C LYS A 96 26.50 22.75 4.74
N GLY A 97 26.27 21.45 4.61
CA GLY A 97 26.38 20.70 3.36
C GLY A 97 27.78 20.20 3.01
N LYS A 98 28.79 20.40 3.86
CA LYS A 98 30.12 19.80 3.63
C LYS A 98 30.06 18.28 3.82
N LEU A 99 30.43 17.51 2.80
CA LEU A 99 30.61 16.06 2.88
C LEU A 99 31.73 15.72 3.88
N PHE A 100 31.49 14.76 4.78
CA PHE A 100 32.49 14.29 5.75
C PHE A 100 32.56 12.75 5.85
N LEU A 101 31.58 12.03 5.31
CA LEU A 101 31.54 10.57 5.32
C LEU A 101 31.01 10.07 3.98
N GLU A 102 31.64 9.03 3.46
CA GLU A 102 31.13 8.19 2.37
C GLU A 102 31.42 6.74 2.76
N PHE A 103 30.37 5.94 2.90
CA PHE A 103 30.45 4.59 3.43
C PHE A 103 29.68 3.62 2.53
N ASP A 104 30.40 2.65 1.97
CA ASP A 104 29.81 1.53 1.25
C ASP A 104 29.41 0.43 2.23
N THR A 105 28.13 0.12 2.29
CA THR A 105 27.60 -0.89 3.22
C THR A 105 27.80 -2.32 2.71
N SER A 106 28.30 -2.52 1.48
CA SER A 106 28.41 -3.83 0.83
C SER A 106 27.08 -4.61 0.71
N LEU A 107 25.93 -3.94 0.92
CA LEU A 107 24.62 -4.51 0.66
C LEU A 107 24.42 -4.71 -0.85
N LEU A 108 23.74 -5.81 -1.22
CA LEU A 108 23.46 -6.15 -2.61
C LEU A 108 22.32 -5.31 -3.19
N ASP A 109 21.27 -5.11 -2.41
CA ASP A 109 20.10 -4.31 -2.77
C ASP A 109 20.23 -2.87 -2.24
N PRO A 110 19.59 -1.88 -2.88
CA PRO A 110 19.56 -0.52 -2.39
C PRO A 110 18.98 -0.42 -0.97
N ILE A 111 19.53 0.49 -0.17
CA ILE A 111 19.06 0.78 1.18
C ILE A 111 17.66 1.40 1.09
N SER A 112 16.67 0.73 1.68
CA SER A 112 15.27 1.16 1.74
C SER A 112 14.94 1.90 3.03
N ALA A 113 15.63 1.57 4.13
CA ALA A 113 15.48 2.26 5.41
C ALA A 113 16.85 2.46 6.08
N LEU A 114 17.01 3.61 6.75
CA LEU A 114 18.26 4.05 7.35
C LEU A 114 17.94 4.76 8.67
N TYR A 115 18.70 4.44 9.72
CA TYR A 115 18.64 5.17 10.98
C TYR A 115 20.03 5.30 11.62
N VAL A 116 20.31 6.43 12.28
CA VAL A 116 21.60 6.71 12.91
C VAL A 116 21.42 7.09 14.38
N HIS A 117 22.13 6.38 15.26
CA HIS A 117 22.16 6.65 16.69
C HIS A 117 23.60 6.62 17.22
N GLY A 118 24.20 7.82 17.32
CA GLY A 118 25.62 7.99 17.65
C GLY A 118 26.53 7.27 16.67
N PRO A 119 27.40 6.35 17.12
CA PRO A 119 28.27 5.57 16.25
C PRO A 119 27.53 4.45 15.49
N ASN A 120 26.27 4.18 15.86
CA ASN A 120 25.50 3.09 15.27
C ASN A 120 24.71 3.56 14.06
N LEU A 121 24.85 2.83 12.96
CA LEU A 121 24.12 3.03 11.71
C LEU A 121 23.37 1.74 11.39
N ALA A 122 22.05 1.82 11.26
CA ALA A 122 21.21 0.73 10.80
C ALA A 122 20.82 0.96 9.34
N ALA A 123 21.04 -0.03 8.49
CA ALA A 123 20.60 -0.03 7.10
C ALA A 123 19.79 -1.30 6.83
N CYS A 124 18.61 -1.12 6.23
CA CYS A 124 17.79 -2.21 5.72
C CYS A 124 17.80 -2.20 4.20
N ALA A 125 17.89 -3.39 3.61
CA ALA A 125 17.74 -3.59 2.18
C ALA A 125 16.89 -4.84 1.94
N ARG A 126 15.74 -4.68 1.29
CA ARG A 126 14.74 -5.73 1.06
C ARG A 126 14.34 -6.44 2.36
N ASP A 127 14.87 -7.60 2.68
CA ASP A 127 14.58 -8.36 3.92
C ASP A 127 15.79 -8.50 4.86
N LEU A 128 16.90 -7.83 4.55
CA LEU A 128 18.12 -7.85 5.35
C LEU A 128 18.24 -6.57 6.16
N TYR A 129 18.40 -6.71 7.47
CA TYR A 129 18.85 -5.68 8.38
C TYR A 129 20.34 -5.84 8.65
N HIS A 130 21.09 -4.75 8.64
CA HIS A 130 22.48 -4.70 9.07
C HIS A 130 22.73 -3.47 9.93
N ARG A 131 23.38 -3.68 11.08
CA ARG A 131 23.91 -2.62 11.95
C ARG A 131 25.43 -2.53 11.82
N TYR A 132 25.90 -1.31 11.68
CA TYR A 132 27.31 -0.95 11.68
C TYR A 132 27.60 -0.08 12.90
N HIS A 133 28.76 -0.27 13.51
CA HIS A 133 29.30 0.57 14.57
C HIS A 133 30.59 1.21 14.07
N ASP A 134 30.62 2.54 13.95
CA ASP A 134 31.73 3.30 13.33
C ASP A 134 32.13 2.73 11.96
N CYS A 135 31.14 2.48 11.11
CA CYS A 135 31.31 1.94 9.75
C CYS A 135 31.97 0.54 9.71
N LYS A 136 31.89 -0.22 10.81
CA LYS A 136 32.29 -1.62 10.88
C LYS A 136 31.09 -2.50 11.20
N ASP A 137 31.03 -3.67 10.60
CA ASP A 137 29.96 -4.65 10.82
C ASP A 137 29.82 -4.96 12.31
N ALA A 138 28.59 -4.88 12.83
CA ALA A 138 28.27 -5.20 14.22
C ALA A 138 27.36 -6.43 14.30
N ASP A 139 26.17 -6.36 13.68
CA ASP A 139 25.24 -7.48 13.60
C ASP A 139 24.30 -7.36 12.40
N SER A 140 23.77 -8.49 11.97
CA SER A 140 22.80 -8.57 10.89
C SER A 140 21.66 -9.52 11.24
N TYR A 141 20.51 -9.29 10.62
CA TYR A 141 19.32 -10.12 10.79
C TYR A 141 18.60 -10.27 9.45
N LEU A 142 18.37 -11.52 9.06
CA LEU A 142 17.60 -11.85 7.88
C LEU A 142 16.14 -12.07 8.28
N ALA A 143 15.29 -11.11 7.93
CA ALA A 143 13.89 -11.15 8.34
C ALA A 143 13.06 -12.13 7.52
N GLY A 144 13.45 -12.46 6.28
CA GLY A 144 12.65 -13.28 5.36
C GLY A 144 11.42 -12.55 4.78
N GLU A 145 11.16 -11.34 5.24
CA GLU A 145 10.05 -10.46 4.87
C GLU A 145 10.58 -9.07 4.53
N ILE A 146 9.87 -8.34 3.68
CA ILE A 146 10.25 -6.96 3.33
C ILE A 146 10.32 -6.10 4.59
N LEU A 147 11.41 -5.37 4.77
CA LEU A 147 11.63 -4.39 5.82
C LEU A 147 11.24 -3.00 5.30
N HIS A 148 10.22 -2.41 5.91
CA HIS A 148 9.68 -1.11 5.52
C HIS A 148 10.38 0.05 6.22
N ASP A 149 10.73 -0.09 7.50
CA ASP A 149 11.43 0.97 8.24
C ASP A 149 12.22 0.41 9.43
N VAL A 150 13.15 1.22 9.94
CA VAL A 150 13.96 0.90 11.11
C VAL A 150 14.17 2.11 12.01
N VAL A 151 14.12 1.88 13.31
CA VAL A 151 14.48 2.86 14.35
C VAL A 151 15.46 2.22 15.33
N LEU A 152 16.44 2.99 15.80
CA LEU A 152 17.35 2.60 16.87
C LEU A 152 17.00 3.35 18.15
N LEU A 153 16.78 2.63 19.25
CA LEU A 153 16.60 3.18 20.58
C LEU A 153 17.79 2.85 21.49
N PRO A 154 18.23 3.77 22.36
CA PRO A 154 19.25 3.48 23.35
C PRO A 154 18.71 2.50 24.42
N GLY A 155 19.58 1.61 24.89
CA GLY A 155 19.33 0.73 26.04
C GLY A 155 20.40 0.88 27.12
N ASP A 156 20.28 0.07 28.17
CA ASP A 156 21.25 0.05 29.27
C ASP A 156 22.64 -0.39 28.81
N ASN A 157 23.70 0.09 29.48
CA ASN A 157 25.09 -0.32 29.25
C ASN A 157 25.54 -0.22 27.77
N SER A 158 25.17 0.87 27.09
CA SER A 158 25.50 1.13 25.67
C SER A 158 24.89 0.14 24.68
N MET A 159 23.89 -0.64 25.10
CA MET A 159 23.11 -1.48 24.19
C MET A 159 22.24 -0.61 23.29
N VAL A 160 21.92 -1.14 22.11
CA VAL A 160 21.02 -0.50 21.15
C VAL A 160 19.96 -1.50 20.75
N TYR A 161 18.70 -1.08 20.84
CA TYR A 161 17.57 -1.85 20.34
C TYR A 161 17.25 -1.40 18.93
N ALA A 162 17.15 -2.34 18.00
CA ALA A 162 16.65 -2.07 16.66
C ALA A 162 15.20 -2.51 16.55
N ILE A 163 14.34 -1.58 16.17
CA ILE A 163 12.91 -1.81 15.97
C ILE A 163 12.65 -1.84 14.46
N LEU A 164 12.21 -2.99 13.96
CA LEU A 164 12.00 -3.24 12.54
C LEU A 164 10.52 -3.34 12.21
N ALA A 165 10.06 -2.55 11.24
CA ALA A 165 8.74 -2.69 10.63
C ALA A 165 8.82 -3.69 9.47
N CYS A 166 8.08 -4.79 9.56
CA CYS A 166 8.18 -5.92 8.64
C CYS A 166 6.87 -6.17 7.88
N GLY A 167 6.98 -6.67 6.65
CA GLY A 167 5.89 -6.94 5.71
C GLY A 167 4.86 -7.97 6.16
N ASP A 168 5.15 -8.74 7.21
CA ASP A 168 4.29 -9.79 7.75
C ASP A 168 3.42 -9.35 8.94
N CYS A 169 2.95 -8.09 8.89
CA CYS A 169 2.17 -7.47 9.95
C CYS A 169 2.86 -7.55 11.33
N ALA A 170 4.18 -7.35 11.37
CA ALA A 170 4.95 -7.48 12.61
C ALA A 170 5.95 -6.34 12.81
N VAL A 171 6.14 -5.98 14.08
CA VAL A 171 7.27 -5.20 14.54
C VAL A 171 8.21 -6.12 15.33
N ARG A 172 9.49 -6.13 14.95
CA ARG A 172 10.52 -6.96 15.60
C ARG A 172 11.48 -6.09 16.40
N VAL A 173 11.77 -6.48 17.64
CA VAL A 173 12.81 -5.86 18.48
C VAL A 173 14.03 -6.76 18.48
N LEU A 174 15.14 -6.23 17.97
CA LEU A 174 16.44 -6.89 17.96
C LEU A 174 17.37 -6.27 19.00
N HIS A 175 18.19 -7.12 19.62
CA HIS A 175 19.31 -6.71 20.47
C HIS A 175 20.50 -7.65 20.21
N GLY A 176 21.49 -7.17 19.47
CA GLY A 176 22.58 -8.00 18.97
C GLY A 176 22.05 -9.15 18.09
N THR A 177 22.64 -10.34 18.22
CA THR A 177 22.32 -11.53 17.39
C THR A 177 21.25 -12.44 18.00
N MET A 178 20.55 -11.99 19.04
CA MET A 178 19.52 -12.79 19.70
C MET A 178 18.23 -12.85 18.87
N ARG A 179 17.42 -13.90 19.13
CA ARG A 179 16.11 -14.04 18.48
C ARG A 179 15.25 -12.80 18.79
N PRO A 180 14.62 -12.17 17.78
CA PRO A 180 13.82 -10.99 18.00
C PRO A 180 12.61 -11.29 18.87
N THR A 181 12.23 -10.32 19.69
CA THR A 181 10.85 -10.24 20.20
C THR A 181 9.94 -9.79 19.06
N VAL A 182 8.82 -10.47 18.85
CA VAL A 182 7.87 -10.17 17.77
C VAL A 182 6.58 -9.63 18.37
N LEU A 183 6.12 -8.47 17.88
CA LEU A 183 4.81 -7.92 18.14
C LEU A 183 3.99 -7.97 16.85
N ARG A 184 2.91 -8.76 16.83
CA ARG A 184 1.97 -8.82 15.70
C ARG A 184 1.00 -7.64 15.75
N LEU A 185 0.69 -7.14 14.58
CA LEU A 185 -0.18 -6.00 14.33
C LEU A 185 -1.36 -6.42 13.43
N PRO A 186 -2.47 -5.68 13.45
CA PRO A 186 -3.59 -5.93 12.55
C PRO A 186 -3.26 -5.66 11.07
N SER A 187 -2.16 -4.97 10.79
CA SER A 187 -1.79 -4.51 9.45
C SER A 187 -0.28 -4.30 9.34
N ILE A 188 0.22 -4.16 8.11
CA ILE A 188 1.65 -4.01 7.81
C ILE A 188 2.13 -2.64 8.31
N PRO A 189 3.12 -2.59 9.22
CA PRO A 189 3.78 -1.35 9.61
C PRO A 189 4.64 -0.82 8.44
N THR A 190 4.41 0.42 8.02
CA THR A 190 5.10 1.04 6.88
C THR A 190 6.07 2.14 7.29
N VAL A 191 5.84 2.76 8.45
CA VAL A 191 6.65 3.88 8.96
C VAL A 191 6.81 3.75 10.47
N LEU A 192 8.03 4.00 10.94
CA LEU A 192 8.33 4.15 12.36
C LEU A 192 8.94 5.53 12.59
N ALA A 193 8.51 6.22 13.64
CA ALA A 193 9.08 7.50 14.04
C ALA A 193 9.27 7.53 15.56
N VAL A 194 10.42 8.02 16.03
CA VAL A 194 10.64 8.17 17.47
C VAL A 194 9.76 9.32 17.97
N TYR A 195 9.03 9.09 19.06
CA TYR A 195 8.29 10.16 19.72
C TYR A 195 9.28 11.23 20.18
N ARG A 196 8.99 12.49 19.88
CA ARG A 196 9.80 13.62 20.34
C ARG A 196 8.96 14.72 20.97
N GLU A 197 9.53 15.35 21.99
CA GLU A 197 9.08 16.62 22.53
C GLU A 197 10.15 17.66 22.21
N LYS A 198 9.79 18.66 21.41
CA LYS A 198 10.75 19.62 20.84
C LYS A 198 11.85 18.84 20.07
N GLU A 199 13.11 19.03 20.42
CA GLU A 199 14.26 18.37 19.79
C GLU A 199 14.74 17.13 20.55
N VAL A 200 14.01 16.71 21.60
CA VAL A 200 14.38 15.57 22.44
C VAL A 200 13.56 14.36 22.02
N GLU A 201 14.25 13.36 21.49
CA GLU A 201 13.68 12.06 21.16
C GLU A 201 13.56 11.16 22.39
N SER A 202 12.47 10.39 22.46
CA SER A 202 12.27 9.38 23.48
C SER A 202 13.23 8.21 23.33
N THR A 203 13.54 7.60 24.47
CA THR A 203 14.34 6.37 24.54
C THR A 203 13.50 5.10 24.44
N GLU A 204 12.17 5.20 24.51
CA GLU A 204 11.27 4.05 24.68
C GLU A 204 10.00 4.12 23.81
N ARG A 205 9.56 5.32 23.42
CA ARG A 205 8.31 5.54 22.68
C ARG A 205 8.53 5.69 21.18
N VAL A 206 7.82 4.89 20.38
CA VAL A 206 7.89 4.89 18.92
C VAL A 206 6.49 4.94 18.33
N LEU A 207 6.24 5.93 17.48
CA LEU A 207 5.06 6.03 16.66
C LEU A 207 5.12 5.02 15.52
N LEU A 208 3.97 4.47 15.19
CA LEU A 208 3.77 3.48 14.16
C LEU A 208 2.70 3.96 13.17
N GLY A 209 2.97 3.84 11.88
CA GLY A 209 1.99 4.01 10.81
C GLY A 209 1.87 2.73 9.98
N THR A 210 0.66 2.39 9.54
CA THR A 210 0.40 1.16 8.79
C THR A 210 -0.09 1.40 7.35
N ILE A 211 -0.05 0.34 6.54
CA ILE A 211 -0.44 0.35 5.11
C ILE A 211 -1.94 0.61 4.87
N ASP A 212 -2.78 0.33 5.87
CA ASP A 212 -4.23 0.56 5.90
C ASP A 212 -4.61 1.84 6.66
N GLY A 213 -3.62 2.68 6.98
CA GLY A 213 -3.84 4.03 7.47
C GLY A 213 -3.96 4.19 8.99
N ARG A 214 -3.78 3.12 9.78
CA ARG A 214 -3.79 3.22 11.25
C ARG A 214 -2.51 3.88 11.74
N VAL A 215 -2.63 4.59 12.87
CA VAL A 215 -1.51 5.22 13.57
C VAL A 215 -1.56 4.80 15.04
N GLY A 216 -0.43 4.41 15.60
CA GLY A 216 -0.33 3.94 16.98
C GLY A 216 0.94 4.39 17.68
N LEU A 217 0.99 4.13 18.98
CA LEU A 217 2.19 4.31 19.79
C LEU A 217 2.62 2.99 20.39
N LEU A 218 3.87 2.65 20.19
CA LEU A 218 4.56 1.51 20.77
C LEU A 218 5.44 2.00 21.91
N ASN A 219 5.44 1.26 23.02
CA ASN A 219 6.33 1.51 24.15
C ASN A 219 7.24 0.31 24.40
N LEU A 220 8.55 0.54 24.38
CA LEU A 220 9.57 -0.47 24.68
C LEU A 220 9.69 -0.63 26.19
N GLN A 221 9.31 -1.81 26.67
CA GLN A 221 9.41 -2.16 28.08
C GLN A 221 10.82 -2.67 28.43
N GLY A 222 11.23 -2.56 29.70
CA GLY A 222 12.56 -2.99 30.17
C GLY A 222 12.88 -4.48 29.95
N ASN A 223 11.86 -5.32 29.75
CA ASN A 223 12.02 -6.73 29.35
C ASN A 223 12.23 -6.93 27.85
N LYS A 224 12.52 -5.86 27.09
CA LYS A 224 12.76 -5.88 25.63
C LYS A 224 11.54 -6.28 24.79
N THR A 225 10.35 -6.08 25.34
CA THR A 225 9.09 -6.30 24.63
C THR A 225 8.46 -4.97 24.26
N LEU A 226 7.80 -4.91 23.11
CA LEU A 226 6.98 -3.76 22.73
C LEU A 226 5.53 -4.02 23.15
N ARG A 227 4.92 -3.00 23.72
CA ARG A 227 3.48 -2.95 23.98
C ARG A 227 2.85 -1.86 23.12
N ILE A 228 1.68 -2.14 22.56
CA ILE A 228 0.84 -1.10 21.94
C ILE A 228 0.21 -0.30 23.09
N THR A 229 0.57 0.98 23.20
CA THR A 229 -0.03 1.90 24.17
C THR A 229 -1.43 2.30 23.72
N TRP A 230 -1.55 2.69 22.45
CA TRP A 230 -2.83 3.02 21.81
C TRP A 230 -2.73 2.84 20.29
N LEU A 231 -3.88 2.70 19.64
CA LEU A 231 -4.01 2.62 18.19
C LEU A 231 -5.25 3.40 17.74
N ILE A 232 -5.06 4.33 16.82
CA ILE A 232 -6.13 5.02 16.10
C ILE A 232 -6.66 4.06 15.05
N ASN A 233 -7.83 3.47 15.31
CA ASN A 233 -8.48 2.51 14.40
C ASN A 233 -9.21 3.17 13.21
N SER A 234 -8.92 4.45 12.91
CA SER A 234 -9.40 5.06 11.68
C SER A 234 -8.64 4.49 10.50
N MET A 235 -9.34 3.74 9.66
CA MET A 235 -8.80 3.24 8.39
C MET A 235 -8.65 4.40 7.40
N GLY A 236 -7.67 4.30 6.51
CA GLY A 236 -7.42 5.31 5.48
C GLY A 236 -6.33 4.88 4.51
N SER A 237 -5.86 5.83 3.71
CA SER A 237 -4.67 5.59 2.87
C SER A 237 -3.43 5.36 3.73
N GLU A 238 -2.47 4.63 3.18
CA GLU A 238 -1.20 4.28 3.82
C GLU A 238 -0.52 5.49 4.44
N VAL A 239 -0.02 5.30 5.67
CA VAL A 239 0.81 6.30 6.35
C VAL A 239 2.20 6.29 5.72
N THR A 240 2.64 7.45 5.23
CA THR A 240 3.94 7.61 4.56
C THR A 240 4.96 8.39 5.38
N SER A 241 4.51 9.18 6.35
CA SER A 241 5.37 9.93 7.26
C SER A 241 4.64 10.23 8.56
N LEU A 242 5.40 10.23 9.66
CA LEU A 242 4.94 10.57 11.00
C LEU A 242 5.94 11.48 11.69
N ASP A 243 5.44 12.37 12.54
CA ASP A 243 6.23 13.19 13.44
C ASP A 243 5.39 13.67 14.63
N THR A 244 6.02 14.14 15.70
CA THR A 244 5.35 14.85 16.80
C THR A 244 5.93 16.23 16.99
N PHE A 245 5.04 17.21 17.16
CA PHE A 245 5.45 18.59 17.38
C PHE A 245 4.37 19.39 18.09
N GLU A 246 4.78 20.38 18.87
CA GLU A 246 3.87 21.31 19.54
C GLU A 246 3.52 22.46 18.59
N LEU A 247 2.27 22.50 18.10
CA LEU A 247 1.82 23.58 17.22
C LEU A 247 1.20 24.75 17.99
N GLN A 248 0.40 24.45 19.02
CA GLN A 248 -0.31 25.48 19.77
C GLN A 248 -0.34 25.16 21.27
N ASP A 249 -1.24 24.25 21.68
CA ASP A 249 -1.48 23.90 23.08
C ASP A 249 -1.31 22.39 23.23
N GLY A 250 -0.08 21.94 23.46
CA GLY A 250 0.29 20.54 23.61
C GLY A 250 0.90 19.88 22.37
N ILE A 251 1.39 18.66 22.57
CA ILE A 251 2.00 17.86 21.49
C ILE A 251 0.91 17.37 20.55
N ASP A 252 1.15 17.56 19.25
CA ASP A 252 0.31 17.04 18.19
C ASP A 252 1.06 15.95 17.40
N ILE A 253 0.30 15.00 16.86
CA ILE A 253 0.77 13.96 15.94
C ILE A 253 0.52 14.45 14.52
N LEU A 254 1.58 14.50 13.73
CA LEU A 254 1.57 14.93 12.33
C LEU A 254 1.59 13.69 11.43
N ILE A 255 0.61 13.55 10.56
CA ILE A 255 0.43 12.37 9.71
C ILE A 255 0.42 12.80 8.25
N GLY A 256 1.33 12.25 7.46
CA GLY A 256 1.32 12.33 6.00
C GLY A 256 0.83 11.01 5.39
N ARG A 257 -0.07 11.09 4.41
CA ARG A 257 -0.66 9.91 3.76
C ARG A 257 -0.33 9.81 2.27
N GLN A 258 -0.47 8.59 1.76
CA GLN A 258 -0.19 8.20 0.38
C GLN A 258 -1.21 8.76 -0.63
N ASP A 259 -2.38 9.23 -0.19
CA ASP A 259 -3.39 9.89 -1.02
C ASP A 259 -3.28 11.42 -1.03
N GLY A 260 -2.28 11.98 -0.34
CA GLY A 260 -2.05 13.43 -0.25
C GLY A 260 -2.72 14.11 0.93
N ILE A 261 -3.36 13.36 1.81
CA ILE A 261 -3.95 13.91 3.02
C ILE A 261 -2.85 14.13 4.08
N VAL A 262 -2.87 15.32 4.69
CA VAL A 262 -2.13 15.66 5.89
C VAL A 262 -3.12 15.83 7.04
N GLU A 263 -2.90 15.14 8.14
CA GLU A 263 -3.76 15.20 9.34
C GLU A 263 -2.94 15.58 10.56
N VAL A 264 -3.57 16.36 11.45
CA VAL A 264 -3.01 16.73 12.75
C VAL A 264 -3.95 16.23 13.83
N PHE A 265 -3.46 15.36 14.71
CA PHE A 265 -4.22 14.84 15.85
C PHE A 265 -3.62 15.32 17.16
N THR A 266 -4.46 15.53 18.17
CA THR A 266 -3.95 15.69 19.55
C THR A 266 -3.23 14.42 19.98
N PHE A 267 -2.11 14.55 20.68
CA PHE A 267 -1.49 13.40 21.33
C PHE A 267 -2.42 12.84 22.42
N PRO A 268 -2.65 11.52 22.48
CA PRO A 268 -3.47 10.92 23.54
C PRO A 268 -2.74 10.93 24.89
N ASP A 269 -3.45 11.34 25.93
CA ASP A 269 -3.04 11.21 27.34
C ASP A 269 -3.88 10.12 28.03
N GLU A 270 -3.57 9.76 29.27
CA GLU A 270 -4.23 8.64 29.99
C GLU A 270 -5.77 8.73 29.98
N ASP A 271 -6.33 9.94 30.02
CA ASP A 271 -7.77 10.19 30.06
C ASP A 271 -8.38 10.67 28.72
N THR A 272 -7.55 10.90 27.67
CA THR A 272 -8.01 11.60 26.45
C THR A 272 -7.70 10.83 25.18
N SER A 273 -8.73 10.53 24.39
CA SER A 273 -8.58 9.92 23.06
C SER A 273 -8.03 10.91 22.03
N PRO A 274 -7.26 10.44 21.02
CA PRO A 274 -6.78 11.29 19.93
C PRO A 274 -7.94 11.94 19.19
N CYS A 275 -7.86 13.26 18.99
CA CYS A 275 -8.87 14.05 18.30
C CYS A 275 -8.26 14.72 17.08
N LEU A 276 -8.92 14.60 15.92
CA LEU A 276 -8.52 15.30 14.69
C LEU A 276 -8.68 16.82 14.88
N ARG A 277 -7.58 17.57 14.75
CA ARG A 277 -7.56 19.04 14.87
C ARG A 277 -7.58 19.77 13.54
N TYR A 278 -6.95 19.18 12.52
CA TYR A 278 -6.79 19.77 11.20
C TYR A 278 -6.58 18.70 10.13
N ARG A 279 -7.10 18.96 8.92
CA ARG A 279 -6.96 18.10 7.74
C ARG A 279 -6.74 18.95 6.49
N TYR A 280 -5.77 18.58 5.68
CA TYR A 280 -5.44 19.22 4.41
C TYR A 280 -5.26 18.19 3.30
N ASN A 281 -5.62 18.52 2.07
CA ASN A 281 -5.39 17.66 0.91
C ASN A 281 -4.43 18.36 -0.07
N ALA A 282 -3.25 17.78 -0.28
CA ALA A 282 -2.24 18.30 -1.20
C ALA A 282 -2.47 17.92 -2.67
N GLY A 283 -3.36 16.96 -2.95
CA GLY A 283 -3.66 16.47 -4.29
C GLY A 283 -2.62 15.50 -4.88
N GLU A 284 -1.59 15.14 -4.12
CA GLU A 284 -0.50 14.24 -4.50
C GLU A 284 0.10 13.57 -3.26
N SER A 285 0.76 12.42 -3.40
CA SER A 285 1.31 11.68 -2.27
C SER A 285 2.22 12.53 -1.38
N ILE A 286 2.04 12.43 -0.06
CA ILE A 286 2.96 13.03 0.90
C ILE A 286 4.19 12.12 1.04
N SER A 287 5.39 12.67 0.88
CA SER A 287 6.64 11.94 1.09
C SER A 287 7.20 12.16 2.50
N THR A 288 7.04 13.36 3.05
CA THR A 288 7.48 13.70 4.42
C THR A 288 6.57 14.74 5.06
N VAL A 289 6.31 14.60 6.36
CA VAL A 289 5.79 15.65 7.24
C VAL A 289 6.75 15.82 8.41
N THR A 290 7.04 17.06 8.80
CA THR A 290 7.88 17.36 9.98
C THR A 290 7.45 18.70 10.59
N GLY A 291 7.34 18.76 11.91
CA GLY A 291 7.00 20.00 12.63
C GLY A 291 8.24 20.83 12.97
N GLY A 292 8.15 22.14 12.81
CA GLY A 292 9.24 23.07 13.12
C GLY A 292 8.82 24.53 13.00
N ILE A 293 9.82 25.43 12.98
CA ILE A 293 9.63 26.88 12.81
C ILE A 293 10.49 27.34 11.63
N ILE A 294 9.92 27.42 10.41
CA ILE A 294 10.68 27.70 9.18
C ILE A 294 10.44 29.12 8.66
N GLY A 295 9.19 29.51 8.42
CA GLY A 295 8.89 30.76 7.73
C GLY A 295 9.01 31.99 8.63
N ALA A 296 8.47 31.92 9.84
CA ALA A 296 8.41 33.04 10.77
C ALA A 296 8.70 32.61 12.21
N ILE A 297 9.55 33.37 12.91
CA ILE A 297 9.91 33.12 14.31
C ILE A 297 8.65 33.18 15.18
N GLY A 298 8.50 32.22 16.09
CA GLY A 298 7.38 32.16 17.03
C GLY A 298 6.09 31.56 16.46
N TYR A 299 6.09 31.15 15.18
CA TYR A 299 4.95 30.49 14.55
C TYR A 299 5.33 29.06 14.13
N PRO A 300 4.99 28.05 14.95
CA PRO A 300 5.07 26.65 14.57
C PRO A 300 4.34 26.36 13.25
N GLU A 301 4.88 25.42 12.50
CA GLU A 301 4.30 24.96 11.24
C GLU A 301 4.58 23.48 10.99
N VAL A 302 3.74 22.86 10.17
CA VAL A 302 3.99 21.55 9.59
C VAL A 302 4.65 21.75 8.23
N LEU A 303 5.92 21.39 8.09
CA LEU A 303 6.60 21.33 6.81
C LEU A 303 6.18 20.06 6.08
N VAL A 304 5.62 20.21 4.89
CA VAL A 304 5.13 19.12 4.05
C VAL A 304 5.98 19.04 2.80
N THR A 305 6.40 17.84 2.44
CA THR A 305 7.02 17.53 1.14
C THR A 305 6.19 16.49 0.41
N THR A 306 5.92 16.75 -0.86
CA THR A 306 5.14 15.85 -1.73
C THR A 306 6.03 15.03 -2.65
N TYR A 307 5.46 14.01 -3.29
CA TYR A 307 6.16 13.14 -4.24
C TYR A 307 6.82 13.91 -5.39
N SER A 308 6.12 14.89 -5.99
CA SER A 308 6.69 15.72 -7.06
C SER A 308 7.75 16.73 -6.58
N GLY A 309 8.02 16.80 -5.27
CA GLY A 309 9.03 17.67 -4.69
C GLY A 309 8.53 19.06 -4.31
N ARG A 310 7.22 19.29 -4.24
CA ARG A 310 6.68 20.55 -3.69
C ARG A 310 6.87 20.57 -2.18
N ILE A 311 7.43 21.68 -1.69
CA ILE A 311 7.66 21.92 -0.27
C ILE A 311 6.88 23.15 0.15
N PHE A 312 6.02 22.99 1.16
CA PHE A 312 5.20 24.06 1.70
C PHE A 312 5.01 23.87 3.22
N GLY A 313 4.76 24.97 3.91
CA GLY A 313 4.43 25.00 5.33
C GLY A 313 2.92 25.15 5.55
N LEU A 314 2.39 24.46 6.54
CA LEU A 314 1.07 24.71 7.13
C LEU A 314 1.30 25.41 8.48
N THR A 315 1.27 26.74 8.46
CA THR A 315 1.71 27.59 9.58
C THR A 315 0.56 28.05 10.47
N THR A 316 0.86 28.20 11.77
CA THR A 316 -0.02 28.85 12.76
C THR A 316 -0.10 30.37 12.59
N LYS A 317 0.75 30.96 11.73
CA LYS A 317 0.69 32.40 11.44
C LYS A 317 -0.65 32.76 10.79
N PRO A 318 -1.40 33.75 11.35
CA PRO A 318 -2.70 34.15 10.82
C PRO A 318 -2.61 34.63 9.36
N PRO A 319 -3.60 34.33 8.51
CA PRO A 319 -3.61 34.73 7.09
C PRO A 319 -3.42 36.23 6.87
N GLY A 320 -4.03 37.07 7.70
CA GLY A 320 -3.92 38.54 7.58
C GLY A 320 -2.52 39.11 7.83
N LEU A 321 -1.61 38.31 8.39
CA LEU A 321 -0.19 38.64 8.60
C LEU A 321 0.73 37.95 7.57
N LEU A 322 0.19 37.07 6.73
CA LEU A 322 0.86 36.62 5.51
C LEU A 322 0.74 37.79 4.53
N GLU A 323 1.87 38.26 4.01
CA GLU A 323 1.94 39.57 3.34
C GLU A 323 0.94 39.71 2.18
N ALA A 324 -0.18 40.39 2.43
CA ALA A 324 -1.30 40.61 1.50
C ALA A 324 -0.98 41.59 0.34
N GLY A 325 0.29 41.73 -0.03
CA GLY A 325 0.76 42.62 -1.10
C GLY A 325 1.87 42.02 -1.99
N GLN A 326 2.31 40.79 -1.73
CA GLN A 326 3.32 40.13 -2.56
C GLN A 326 2.73 39.46 -3.82
N SER A 327 1.41 39.20 -3.86
CA SER A 327 0.80 38.42 -4.95
C SER A 327 1.06 38.99 -6.33
N ASP A 328 0.88 40.30 -6.54
CA ASP A 328 0.99 40.90 -7.87
C ASP A 328 2.44 40.97 -8.36
N THR A 329 3.38 41.21 -7.45
CA THR A 329 4.82 41.23 -7.78
C THR A 329 5.35 39.82 -8.03
N VAL A 330 4.90 38.82 -7.27
CA VAL A 330 5.24 37.40 -7.49
C VAL A 330 4.64 36.92 -8.81
N ILE A 331 3.38 37.23 -9.10
CA ILE A 331 2.73 36.90 -10.37
C ILE A 331 3.46 37.56 -11.54
N ALA A 332 3.87 38.82 -11.41
CA ALA A 332 4.64 39.50 -12.45
C ALA A 332 6.02 38.85 -12.69
N LYS A 333 6.74 38.46 -11.63
CA LYS A 333 8.00 37.72 -11.73
C LYS A 333 7.80 36.36 -12.41
N LEU A 334 6.78 35.61 -12.02
CA LEU A 334 6.46 34.31 -12.62
C LEU A 334 6.08 34.44 -14.10
N LYS A 335 5.30 35.45 -14.49
CA LYS A 335 4.98 35.71 -15.90
C LYS A 335 6.22 36.00 -16.73
N LEU A 336 7.16 36.78 -16.19
CA LEU A 336 8.43 37.08 -16.86
C LEU A 336 9.32 35.84 -16.96
N GLU A 337 9.38 35.01 -15.91
CA GLU A 337 10.11 33.75 -15.93
C GLU A 337 9.53 32.77 -16.95
N ILE A 338 8.20 32.62 -17.00
CA ILE A 338 7.50 31.80 -18.01
C ILE A 338 7.87 32.27 -19.41
N HIS A 339 7.79 33.57 -19.69
CA HIS A 339 8.15 34.12 -21.00
C HIS A 339 9.60 33.81 -21.39
N GLN A 340 10.55 33.98 -20.46
CA GLN A 340 11.96 33.67 -20.71
C GLN A 340 12.21 32.17 -20.95
N LEU A 341 11.49 31.30 -20.24
CA LEU A 341 11.58 29.85 -20.43
C LEU A 341 10.95 29.42 -21.75
N GLU A 342 9.84 30.03 -22.14
CA GLU A 342 9.19 29.80 -23.44
C GLU A 342 10.11 30.20 -24.60
N GLU A 343 10.75 31.37 -24.54
CA GLU A 343 11.73 31.81 -25.54
C GLU A 343 12.91 30.83 -25.66
N LYS A 344 13.52 30.43 -24.54
CA LYS A 344 14.62 29.46 -24.53
C LYS A 344 14.21 28.10 -25.08
N LEU A 345 12.99 27.65 -24.76
CA LEU A 345 12.47 26.37 -25.22
C LEU A 345 12.20 26.38 -26.72
N VAL A 346 11.77 27.51 -27.30
CA VAL A 346 11.67 27.69 -28.76
C VAL A 346 13.07 27.68 -29.38
N GLU A 347 14.02 28.43 -28.81
CA GLU A 347 15.41 28.48 -29.30
C GLU A 347 16.06 27.09 -29.32
N GLU A 348 15.93 26.30 -28.25
CA GLU A 348 16.45 24.92 -28.16
C GLU A 348 15.73 23.99 -29.16
N ARG A 349 14.42 24.12 -29.33
CA ARG A 349 13.67 23.32 -30.33
C ARG A 349 14.10 23.61 -31.76
N GLU A 350 14.51 24.84 -32.06
CA GLU A 350 14.99 25.23 -33.40
C GLU A 350 16.46 24.88 -33.62
N THR A 351 17.32 24.95 -32.59
CA THR A 351 18.75 24.62 -32.69
C THR A 351 19.03 23.11 -32.69
N THR A 352 18.24 22.33 -31.96
CA THR A 352 18.31 20.87 -32.01
C THR A 352 17.24 20.34 -32.95
N ASN A 353 17.63 19.78 -34.10
CA ASN A 353 16.82 18.74 -34.76
C ASN A 353 16.64 17.63 -33.71
N PHE A 354 15.57 17.70 -32.92
CA PHE A 354 15.30 16.91 -31.72
C PHE A 354 14.96 15.46 -32.10
N THR A 355 15.88 14.77 -32.76
CA THR A 355 15.92 13.32 -32.75
C THR A 355 16.37 12.96 -31.34
N ALA A 356 15.41 12.63 -30.47
CA ALA A 356 15.69 12.03 -29.19
C ALA A 356 16.69 10.90 -29.42
N ASP A 357 17.88 11.00 -28.82
CA ASP A 357 18.88 9.94 -28.92
C ASP A 357 18.20 8.63 -28.49
N PRO A 358 18.04 7.63 -29.37
CA PRO A 358 17.41 6.37 -29.01
C PRO A 358 18.15 5.68 -27.86
N LEU A 359 19.41 6.04 -27.63
CA LEU A 359 20.28 5.50 -26.60
C LEU A 359 20.15 6.20 -25.23
N ALA A 360 19.47 7.36 -25.16
CA ALA A 360 19.26 8.11 -23.91
C ALA A 360 17.81 8.60 -23.76
N PRO A 361 16.82 7.69 -23.67
CA PRO A 361 15.41 8.08 -23.51
C PRO A 361 15.17 8.75 -22.15
N LEU A 362 14.24 9.70 -22.12
CA LEU A 362 13.76 10.29 -20.87
C LEU A 362 13.13 9.20 -19.99
N ILE A 363 13.66 9.05 -18.77
CA ILE A 363 13.16 8.06 -17.82
C ILE A 363 12.08 8.72 -16.96
N LEU A 364 10.82 8.34 -17.18
CA LEU A 364 9.70 8.76 -16.32
C LEU A 364 9.73 7.97 -15.01
N ALA A 365 9.77 8.69 -13.88
CA ALA A 365 9.66 8.12 -12.54
C ALA A 365 8.19 7.80 -12.21
N VAL A 366 7.78 6.56 -12.49
CA VAL A 366 6.41 6.11 -12.21
C VAL A 366 6.32 5.39 -10.88
N LYS A 367 5.56 5.96 -9.96
CA LYS A 367 5.17 5.30 -8.71
C LYS A 367 3.86 4.57 -8.93
N HIS A 368 3.79 3.30 -8.55
CA HIS A 368 2.57 2.51 -8.67
C HIS A 368 2.39 1.58 -7.48
N ARG A 369 1.13 1.21 -7.21
CA ARG A 369 0.76 0.27 -6.14
C ARG A 369 -0.51 -0.47 -6.53
N MET A 370 -0.52 -1.77 -6.31
CA MET A 370 -1.67 -2.66 -6.49
C MET A 370 -2.02 -3.26 -5.13
N ALA A 371 -3.22 -3.03 -4.62
CA ALA A 371 -3.64 -3.50 -3.30
C ALA A 371 -5.01 -4.17 -3.36
N LEU A 372 -5.17 -5.31 -2.69
CA LEU A 372 -6.45 -6.02 -2.57
C LEU A 372 -7.30 -5.39 -1.45
N HIS A 373 -8.51 -4.98 -1.80
CA HIS A 373 -9.55 -4.57 -0.86
C HIS A 373 -10.38 -5.79 -0.45
N GLU A 374 -10.39 -6.08 0.85
CA GLU A 374 -11.09 -7.25 1.38
C GLU A 374 -12.62 -7.11 1.32
N GLU A 375 -13.15 -5.90 1.52
CA GLU A 375 -14.58 -5.66 1.66
C GLU A 375 -15.38 -5.99 0.38
N ASP A 376 -14.80 -5.72 -0.80
CA ASP A 376 -15.45 -5.92 -2.11
C ASP A 376 -14.72 -6.92 -3.03
N ALA A 377 -13.63 -7.53 -2.52
CA ALA A 377 -12.74 -8.42 -3.26
C ALA A 377 -12.31 -7.81 -4.61
N SER A 378 -11.94 -6.53 -4.60
CA SER A 378 -11.40 -5.80 -5.75
C SER A 378 -9.97 -5.34 -5.49
N TYR A 379 -9.23 -5.08 -6.55
CA TYR A 379 -7.93 -4.44 -6.46
C TYR A 379 -8.03 -2.95 -6.75
N SER A 380 -7.33 -2.13 -5.96
CA SER A 380 -7.05 -0.74 -6.29
C SER A 380 -5.63 -0.62 -6.84
N LEU A 381 -5.52 -0.10 -8.05
CA LEU A 381 -4.29 0.26 -8.75
C LEU A 381 -4.14 1.77 -8.72
N SER A 382 -3.16 2.27 -7.99
CA SER A 382 -2.77 3.69 -8.04
C SER A 382 -1.51 3.86 -8.88
N VAL A 383 -1.52 4.83 -9.78
CA VAL A 383 -0.39 5.24 -10.62
C VAL A 383 -0.16 6.73 -10.42
N GLU A 384 1.09 7.13 -10.22
CA GLU A 384 1.47 8.50 -9.94
C GLU A 384 2.76 8.89 -10.69
N LEU A 385 2.74 10.08 -11.26
CA LEU A 385 3.86 10.76 -11.91
C LEU A 385 4.20 12.04 -11.16
N ASP A 386 5.42 12.50 -11.35
CA ASP A 386 5.90 13.84 -10.95
C ASP A 386 5.38 14.96 -11.86
N THR A 387 4.92 14.59 -13.05
CA THR A 387 4.37 15.45 -14.09
C THR A 387 2.93 15.05 -14.42
N SER A 388 2.21 15.89 -15.15
CA SER A 388 0.83 15.59 -15.50
C SER A 388 0.74 14.38 -16.44
N ILE A 389 -0.18 13.48 -16.12
CA ILE A 389 -0.51 12.31 -16.91
C ILE A 389 -1.35 12.78 -18.11
N ASP A 390 -0.95 12.38 -19.31
CA ASP A 390 -1.73 12.56 -20.54
C ASP A 390 -2.76 11.44 -20.65
N ASN A 391 -2.28 10.19 -20.63
CA ASN A 391 -3.11 9.01 -20.67
C ASN A 391 -2.43 7.81 -20.01
N ILE A 392 -3.27 6.88 -19.53
CA ILE A 392 -2.86 5.55 -19.08
C ILE A 392 -3.57 4.51 -19.93
N LEU A 393 -2.81 3.65 -20.61
CA LEU A 393 -3.34 2.48 -21.30
C LEU A 393 -3.12 1.24 -20.44
N ILE A 394 -4.19 0.49 -20.22
CA ILE A 394 -4.19 -0.82 -19.56
C ILE A 394 -4.39 -1.89 -20.62
N GLN A 395 -3.49 -2.86 -20.64
CA GLN A 395 -3.62 -4.09 -21.40
C GLN A 395 -3.57 -5.28 -20.44
N SER A 396 -4.52 -6.21 -20.54
CA SER A 396 -4.52 -7.45 -19.77
C SER A 396 -4.57 -8.66 -20.70
N ASN A 397 -3.73 -9.65 -20.41
CA ASN A 397 -3.74 -10.95 -21.08
C ASN A 397 -4.63 -12.00 -20.39
N THR A 398 -5.37 -11.59 -19.36
CA THR A 398 -6.36 -12.39 -18.66
C THR A 398 -7.64 -11.57 -18.47
N PRO A 399 -8.84 -12.19 -18.44
CA PRO A 399 -10.08 -11.49 -18.12
C PRO A 399 -9.99 -10.73 -16.80
N ILE A 400 -10.30 -9.44 -16.85
CA ILE A 400 -10.50 -8.58 -15.68
C ILE A 400 -11.71 -7.69 -15.92
N VAL A 401 -12.34 -7.23 -14.84
CA VAL A 401 -13.43 -6.25 -14.91
C VAL A 401 -12.92 -4.94 -14.34
N LEU A 402 -12.92 -3.87 -15.13
CA LEU A 402 -12.59 -2.51 -14.66
C LEU A 402 -13.83 -1.91 -13.99
N LEU A 403 -13.66 -1.34 -12.81
CA LEU A 403 -14.73 -0.71 -12.04
C LEU A 403 -14.62 0.81 -12.14
N ASP A 404 -15.77 1.48 -12.12
CA ASP A 404 -15.84 2.92 -12.02
C ASP A 404 -15.41 3.39 -10.63
N VAL A 405 -14.72 4.52 -10.58
CA VAL A 405 -14.24 5.15 -9.34
C VAL A 405 -14.80 6.57 -9.33
N GLU A 406 -15.65 6.90 -8.36
CA GLU A 406 -16.37 8.19 -8.30
C GLU A 406 -15.42 9.40 -8.32
N ASN A 407 -14.25 9.29 -7.68
CA ASN A 407 -13.26 10.36 -7.61
C ASN A 407 -12.31 10.42 -8.84
N ASN A 408 -12.52 9.56 -9.83
CA ASN A 408 -11.68 9.51 -11.03
C ASN A 408 -12.30 10.40 -12.13
N SER A 409 -11.61 11.51 -12.45
CA SER A 409 -12.04 12.45 -13.48
C SER A 409 -11.62 12.05 -14.91
N ALA A 410 -10.91 10.94 -15.08
CA ALA A 410 -10.43 10.49 -16.38
C ALA A 410 -11.57 9.89 -17.23
N VAL A 411 -11.51 10.16 -18.53
CA VAL A 411 -12.44 9.56 -19.50
C VAL A 411 -11.91 8.18 -19.90
N VAL A 412 -12.71 7.14 -19.66
CA VAL A 412 -12.36 5.76 -19.97
C VAL A 412 -12.87 5.39 -21.37
N SER A 413 -12.00 4.80 -22.17
CA SER A 413 -12.35 4.24 -23.48
C SER A 413 -11.93 2.77 -23.55
N LEU A 414 -12.90 1.88 -23.71
CA LEU A 414 -12.69 0.46 -23.91
C LEU A 414 -12.55 0.16 -25.40
N SER A 415 -11.42 -0.42 -25.79
CA SER A 415 -11.17 -0.83 -27.18
C SER A 415 -11.67 -2.25 -27.41
N MET A 416 -12.07 -2.57 -28.64
CA MET A 416 -12.41 -3.94 -29.01
C MET A 416 -11.18 -4.85 -28.83
N CYS A 417 -11.37 -5.94 -28.11
CA CYS A 417 -10.31 -6.87 -27.74
C CYS A 417 -10.40 -8.17 -28.56
N ASN A 418 -9.25 -8.72 -28.93
CA ASN A 418 -9.16 -10.05 -29.52
C ASN A 418 -8.41 -11.00 -28.56
N PRO A 419 -9.12 -11.89 -27.84
CA PRO A 419 -8.49 -12.83 -26.91
C PRO A 419 -7.43 -13.73 -27.56
N LYS A 420 -7.53 -14.00 -28.86
CA LYS A 420 -6.54 -14.82 -29.60
C LYS A 420 -5.18 -14.15 -29.70
N GLU A 421 -5.13 -12.82 -29.61
CA GLU A 421 -3.90 -12.03 -29.61
C GLU A 421 -3.34 -11.82 -28.19
N GLY A 422 -3.95 -12.45 -27.18
CA GLY A 422 -3.55 -12.28 -25.78
C GLY A 422 -4.01 -10.95 -25.18
N ASN A 423 -5.03 -10.31 -25.77
CA ASN A 423 -5.64 -9.09 -25.27
C ASN A 423 -7.10 -9.38 -24.86
N PHE A 424 -7.33 -9.51 -23.56
CA PHE A 424 -8.67 -9.66 -22.99
C PHE A 424 -9.28 -8.33 -22.60
N VAL A 425 -8.43 -7.37 -22.17
CA VAL A 425 -8.85 -6.00 -21.85
C VAL A 425 -7.85 -5.02 -22.45
N LEU A 426 -8.38 -3.99 -23.11
CA LEU A 426 -7.66 -2.82 -23.61
C LEU A 426 -8.48 -1.59 -23.23
N ALA A 427 -7.98 -0.82 -22.27
CA ALA A 427 -8.63 0.38 -21.78
C ALA A 427 -7.67 1.56 -21.84
N THR A 428 -8.16 2.72 -22.25
CA THR A 428 -7.40 3.97 -22.21
C THR A 428 -8.12 4.95 -21.29
N TYR A 429 -7.42 5.40 -20.26
CA TYR A 429 -7.83 6.47 -19.36
C TYR A 429 -7.17 7.76 -19.84
N ARG A 430 -7.97 8.72 -20.32
CA ARG A 430 -7.48 10.06 -20.66
C ARG A 430 -7.69 10.99 -19.48
N CYS A 431 -6.60 11.48 -18.92
CA CYS A 431 -6.64 12.32 -17.74
C CYS A 431 -6.98 13.78 -18.10
N GLN A 432 -7.67 14.46 -17.19
CA GLN A 432 -7.87 15.90 -17.29
C GLN A 432 -6.58 16.66 -16.95
N ILE A 433 -6.54 17.96 -17.26
CA ILE A 433 -5.37 18.83 -17.05
C ILE A 433 -4.92 18.76 -15.57
N ASN A 434 -3.60 18.74 -15.34
CA ASN A 434 -2.96 18.72 -14.00
C ASN A 434 -3.24 17.47 -13.13
N THR A 435 -3.58 16.34 -13.74
CA THR A 435 -3.72 15.07 -13.00
C THR A 435 -2.36 14.37 -12.90
N ASN A 436 -1.79 14.29 -11.70
CA ASN A 436 -0.52 13.59 -11.45
C ASN A 436 -0.70 12.18 -10.90
N ARG A 437 -1.88 11.87 -10.31
CA ARG A 437 -2.23 10.58 -9.73
C ARG A 437 -3.55 10.09 -10.29
N LEU A 438 -3.62 8.83 -10.67
CA LEU A 438 -4.84 8.15 -11.09
C LEU A 438 -5.04 6.88 -10.26
N GLU A 439 -6.26 6.67 -9.77
CA GLU A 439 -6.67 5.45 -9.10
C GLU A 439 -7.71 4.72 -9.94
N MET A 440 -7.48 3.43 -10.15
CA MET A 440 -8.31 2.56 -10.97
C MET A 440 -8.63 1.33 -10.15
N ARG A 441 -9.88 0.86 -10.21
CA ARG A 441 -10.27 -0.38 -9.56
C ARG A 441 -10.51 -1.47 -10.58
N LEU A 442 -10.10 -2.68 -10.25
CA LEU A 442 -10.31 -3.83 -11.11
C LEU A 442 -10.59 -5.10 -10.31
N ARG A 443 -11.33 -6.02 -10.90
CA ARG A 443 -11.59 -7.35 -10.34
C ARG A 443 -10.94 -8.41 -11.20
N THR A 444 -10.40 -9.42 -10.52
CA THR A 444 -9.78 -10.59 -11.12
C THR A 444 -10.68 -11.80 -10.93
N ILE A 445 -10.49 -12.83 -11.77
CA ILE A 445 -11.17 -14.11 -11.64
C ILE A 445 -10.16 -15.15 -11.14
N GLU A 446 -10.48 -15.85 -10.05
CA GLU A 446 -9.60 -16.92 -9.56
C GLU A 446 -9.44 -18.04 -10.61
N GLY A 447 -8.26 -18.64 -10.64
CA GLY A 447 -7.88 -19.65 -11.62
C GLY A 447 -7.40 -19.09 -12.97
N GLN A 448 -7.47 -17.77 -13.19
CA GLN A 448 -7.07 -17.12 -14.44
C GLN A 448 -5.85 -16.20 -14.26
N PRO A 449 -4.64 -16.77 -14.04
CA PRO A 449 -3.43 -15.97 -13.88
C PRO A 449 -3.07 -15.23 -15.17
N GLY A 450 -2.41 -14.09 -15.02
CA GLY A 450 -2.02 -13.28 -16.15
C GLY A 450 -1.07 -12.14 -15.79
N THR A 451 -1.02 -11.15 -16.65
CA THR A 451 -0.17 -9.97 -16.53
C THR A 451 -0.92 -8.76 -17.04
N LEU A 452 -0.90 -7.72 -16.21
CA LEU A 452 -1.40 -6.39 -16.51
C LEU A 452 -0.23 -5.52 -16.97
N GLN A 453 -0.29 -5.04 -18.22
CA GLN A 453 0.63 -4.06 -18.77
C GLN A 453 0.00 -2.68 -18.66
N ILE A 454 0.70 -1.75 -18.03
CA ILE A 454 0.25 -0.38 -17.82
C ILE A 454 1.23 0.55 -18.52
N TYR A 455 0.74 1.33 -19.47
CA TYR A 455 1.52 2.29 -20.25
C TYR A 455 1.13 3.69 -19.81
N VAL A 456 2.05 4.38 -19.17
CA VAL A 456 1.82 5.71 -18.60
C VAL A 456 2.51 6.74 -19.48
N THR A 457 1.74 7.66 -20.04
CA THR A 457 2.24 8.74 -20.91
C THR A 457 2.17 10.07 -20.17
N SER A 458 3.28 10.80 -20.12
CA SER A 458 3.32 12.16 -19.57
C SER A 458 2.93 13.21 -20.62
N GLN A 459 2.44 14.36 -20.18
CA GLN A 459 2.21 15.53 -21.04
C GLN A 459 3.51 16.28 -21.40
N VAL A 460 4.64 15.93 -20.78
CA VAL A 460 5.96 16.54 -21.08
C VAL A 460 6.37 16.28 -22.53
N GLN A 461 7.03 17.26 -23.15
CA GLN A 461 7.61 17.14 -24.49
C GLN A 461 9.14 16.89 -24.39
N PRO A 462 9.70 15.88 -25.09
CA PRO A 462 9.02 14.93 -25.98
C PRO A 462 8.10 13.99 -25.20
N LYS A 463 6.93 13.65 -25.79
CA LYS A 463 6.02 12.66 -25.18
C LYS A 463 6.76 11.36 -24.96
N CYS A 464 6.79 10.92 -23.70
CA CYS A 464 7.42 9.68 -23.28
C CYS A 464 6.38 8.77 -22.65
N CYS A 465 6.54 7.47 -22.89
CA CYS A 465 5.69 6.44 -22.32
C CYS A 465 6.52 5.43 -21.54
N ARG A 466 6.10 5.13 -20.31
CA ARG A 466 6.71 4.10 -19.48
C ARG A 466 5.74 2.93 -19.32
N ARG A 467 6.21 1.72 -19.65
CA ARG A 467 5.49 0.47 -19.40
C ARG A 467 5.85 -0.10 -18.03
N ILE A 468 4.83 -0.44 -17.26
CA ILE A 468 4.89 -1.21 -16.02
C ILE A 468 4.18 -2.55 -16.26
N SER A 469 4.67 -3.63 -15.64
CA SER A 469 4.12 -4.97 -15.73
C SER A 469 3.78 -5.49 -14.33
N ILE A 470 2.51 -5.81 -14.08
CA ILE A 470 2.02 -6.32 -12.79
C ILE A 470 1.45 -7.73 -13.00
N ALA A 471 1.82 -8.69 -12.15
CA ALA A 471 1.30 -10.04 -12.23
C ALA A 471 -0.11 -10.13 -11.63
N ILE A 472 -0.99 -10.90 -12.28
CA ILE A 472 -2.27 -11.33 -11.72
C ILE A 472 -2.09 -12.80 -11.33
N TYR A 473 -2.15 -13.06 -10.02
CA TYR A 473 -1.97 -14.39 -9.46
C TYR A 473 -3.18 -15.29 -9.75
N ALA A 474 -2.98 -16.61 -9.75
CA ALA A 474 -4.09 -17.53 -9.97
C ALA A 474 -5.05 -17.59 -8.78
N LEU A 475 -4.53 -17.50 -7.57
CA LEU A 475 -5.30 -17.33 -6.34
C LEU A 475 -5.21 -15.87 -5.89
N SER A 476 -5.56 -14.95 -6.80
CA SER A 476 -5.43 -13.50 -6.58
C SER A 476 -6.25 -13.00 -5.39
N LEU A 477 -7.41 -13.59 -5.11
CA LEU A 477 -8.28 -13.14 -4.02
C LEU A 477 -7.91 -13.74 -2.65
N HIS A 478 -6.76 -14.40 -2.53
CA HIS A 478 -6.27 -14.94 -1.26
C HIS A 478 -5.36 -13.94 -0.54
N LYS A 479 -5.67 -13.59 0.71
CA LYS A 479 -4.82 -12.76 1.55
C LYS A 479 -4.09 -13.62 2.58
N ARG A 480 -2.77 -13.45 2.69
CA ARG A 480 -1.95 -14.14 3.68
C ARG A 480 -2.38 -13.78 5.09
N GLN A 481 -2.45 -14.78 5.95
CA GLN A 481 -2.74 -14.67 7.37
C GLN A 481 -1.44 -14.90 8.16
N HIS A 482 -1.14 -14.01 9.10
CA HIS A 482 0.07 -14.06 9.93
C HIS A 482 -0.30 -14.55 11.32
N ILE A 483 -0.34 -15.88 11.48
CA ILE A 483 -0.75 -16.55 12.71
C ILE A 483 0.46 -17.32 13.24
N ASP A 484 0.80 -17.10 14.51
CA ASP A 484 2.00 -17.67 15.13
C ASP A 484 1.81 -19.15 15.53
N ASP A 485 0.57 -19.60 15.75
CA ASP A 485 0.22 -21.00 16.09
C ASP A 485 -0.61 -21.67 14.96
N ALA A 486 0.01 -22.57 14.20
CA ALA A 486 -0.64 -23.26 13.07
C ALA A 486 -1.79 -24.21 13.48
N ASP A 487 -1.76 -24.68 14.74
CA ASP A 487 -2.69 -25.68 15.29
C ASP A 487 -3.99 -25.08 15.84
N THR A 488 -4.06 -23.76 16.05
CA THR A 488 -5.22 -23.10 16.65
C THR A 488 -6.21 -22.51 15.64
N LEU A 489 -5.93 -22.60 14.34
CA LEU A 489 -6.84 -22.12 13.29
C LEU A 489 -8.11 -22.98 13.21
N PRO A 490 -9.29 -22.47 13.60
CA PRO A 490 -10.55 -23.15 13.37
C PRO A 490 -10.83 -23.20 11.87
N GLY A 491 -11.10 -24.38 11.34
CA GLY A 491 -11.43 -24.54 9.94
C GLY A 491 -11.55 -26.00 9.55
N GLY A 492 -12.00 -26.21 8.33
CA GLY A 492 -12.29 -27.52 7.80
C GLY A 492 -13.79 -27.83 7.81
N PRO A 493 -14.19 -28.96 7.21
CA PRO A 493 -13.33 -30.03 6.68
C PRO A 493 -12.48 -29.60 5.48
N PHE A 494 -11.24 -30.09 5.41
CA PHE A 494 -10.27 -29.71 4.39
C PHE A 494 -10.16 -30.76 3.28
N ASN A 495 -10.07 -30.30 2.04
CA ASN A 495 -9.56 -31.09 0.94
C ASN A 495 -8.02 -31.08 1.00
N GLU A 496 -7.39 -32.22 0.72
CA GLU A 496 -5.94 -32.37 0.79
C GLU A 496 -5.35 -32.59 -0.60
N LEU A 497 -4.34 -31.79 -0.95
CA LEU A 497 -3.45 -32.06 -2.08
C LEU A 497 -2.04 -32.29 -1.56
N LYS A 498 -1.52 -33.48 -1.83
CA LYS A 498 -0.16 -33.88 -1.49
C LYS A 498 0.65 -34.07 -2.76
N LEU A 499 1.80 -33.38 -2.80
CA LEU A 499 2.77 -33.45 -3.88
C LEU A 499 4.08 -34.02 -3.33
N SER A 500 4.54 -35.13 -3.88
CA SER A 500 5.84 -35.74 -3.53
C SER A 500 6.72 -35.82 -4.78
N GLY A 501 8.01 -35.48 -4.65
CA GLY A 501 8.92 -35.46 -5.80
C GLY A 501 10.31 -34.93 -5.47
N SER A 502 11.16 -34.78 -6.48
CA SER A 502 12.55 -34.36 -6.31
C SER A 502 12.75 -32.84 -6.36
N PHE A 503 11.88 -32.07 -5.70
CA PHE A 503 11.98 -30.60 -5.64
C PHE A 503 12.60 -30.12 -4.32
N THR A 504 13.28 -28.98 -4.37
CA THR A 504 13.81 -28.27 -3.21
C THR A 504 12.76 -27.34 -2.60
N ILE A 505 13.01 -26.87 -1.37
CA ILE A 505 12.16 -25.88 -0.70
C ILE A 505 12.08 -24.59 -1.54
N ALA A 506 13.22 -24.14 -2.07
CA ALA A 506 13.29 -22.92 -2.89
C ALA A 506 12.48 -23.05 -4.19
N GLU A 507 12.46 -24.21 -4.83
CA GLU A 507 11.67 -24.45 -6.03
C GLU A 507 10.17 -24.42 -5.74
N MET A 508 9.72 -25.14 -4.70
CA MET A 508 8.30 -25.12 -4.31
C MET A 508 7.87 -23.71 -3.88
N HIS A 509 8.71 -23.01 -3.12
CA HIS A 509 8.49 -21.63 -2.73
C HIS A 509 8.31 -20.72 -3.95
N ALA A 510 9.23 -20.80 -4.92
CA ALA A 510 9.15 -20.03 -6.16
C ALA A 510 7.89 -20.35 -6.99
N TRP A 511 7.42 -21.61 -6.99
CA TRP A 511 6.15 -21.97 -7.64
C TRP A 511 4.95 -21.35 -6.93
N LEU A 512 4.95 -21.32 -5.59
CA LEU A 512 3.90 -20.66 -4.81
C LEU A 512 3.88 -19.14 -5.03
N SER A 513 5.04 -18.50 -5.18
CA SER A 513 5.14 -17.07 -5.54
C SER A 513 4.53 -16.72 -6.90
N LEU A 514 4.25 -17.71 -7.77
CA LEU A 514 3.52 -17.50 -9.03
C LEU A 514 2.00 -17.67 -8.88
N VAL A 515 1.56 -18.34 -7.81
CA VAL A 515 0.15 -18.72 -7.59
C VAL A 515 -0.53 -17.81 -6.58
N LEU A 516 0.18 -17.42 -5.53
CA LEU A 516 -0.35 -16.70 -4.38
C LEU A 516 0.29 -15.30 -4.28
N PRO A 517 -0.47 -14.27 -3.89
CA PRO A 517 0.10 -12.99 -3.52
C PRO A 517 0.83 -13.06 -2.17
N ASP A 518 1.62 -12.03 -1.85
CA ASP A 518 2.24 -11.80 -0.54
C ASP A 518 3.02 -13.01 0.03
N VAL A 519 3.58 -13.84 -0.85
CA VAL A 519 4.53 -14.89 -0.49
C VAL A 519 5.83 -14.21 -0.02
N PRO A 520 6.41 -14.63 1.12
CA PRO A 520 7.58 -13.96 1.67
C PRO A 520 8.78 -14.02 0.72
N GLU A 521 9.76 -13.15 0.94
CA GLU A 521 11.00 -13.14 0.16
C GLU A 521 11.79 -14.44 0.33
N ARG A 522 11.74 -14.98 1.55
CA ARG A 522 12.33 -16.28 1.89
C ARG A 522 11.37 -17.05 2.79
N PRO A 523 11.28 -18.38 2.63
CA PRO A 523 10.44 -19.19 3.49
C PRO A 523 10.98 -19.19 4.92
N HIS A 524 10.11 -18.89 5.89
CA HIS A 524 10.38 -19.14 7.30
C HIS A 524 10.30 -20.63 7.58
N LEU A 525 11.42 -21.23 8.02
CA LEU A 525 11.50 -22.66 8.27
C LEU A 525 11.38 -22.94 9.77
N TYR A 526 10.38 -23.74 10.11
CA TYR A 526 10.24 -24.38 11.41
C TYR A 526 10.45 -25.88 11.22
N GLU A 527 11.44 -26.47 11.88
CA GLU A 527 11.78 -27.90 11.73
C GLU A 527 11.97 -28.35 10.26
N ASN A 528 12.59 -27.49 9.43
CA ASN A 528 12.79 -27.67 7.98
C ASN A 528 11.51 -27.68 7.12
N GLU A 529 10.39 -27.22 7.67
CA GLU A 529 9.11 -27.07 6.98
C GLU A 529 8.70 -25.59 6.97
N ALA A 530 8.17 -25.15 5.84
CA ALA A 530 7.60 -23.82 5.66
C ALA A 530 6.08 -23.92 5.71
N ILE A 531 5.45 -22.96 6.40
CA ILE A 531 4.00 -22.90 6.58
C ILE A 531 3.51 -21.52 6.14
N LEU A 532 2.52 -21.51 5.25
CA LEU A 532 1.80 -20.30 4.85
C LEU A 532 0.30 -20.55 4.97
N THR A 533 -0.43 -19.59 5.55
CA THR A 533 -1.89 -19.66 5.67
C THR A 533 -2.49 -18.48 4.92
N TYR A 534 -3.56 -18.74 4.18
CA TYR A 534 -4.29 -17.76 3.39
C TYR A 534 -5.79 -17.85 3.69
N LYS A 535 -6.47 -16.72 3.55
CA LYS A 535 -7.94 -16.61 3.59
C LYS A 535 -8.41 -15.96 2.30
N SER A 536 -9.41 -16.56 1.65
CA SER A 536 -10.08 -15.93 0.49
C SER A 536 -10.82 -14.67 0.97
N SER A 537 -10.52 -13.52 0.37
CA SER A 537 -11.22 -12.27 0.64
C SER A 537 -12.66 -12.28 0.12
N PHE A 538 -12.98 -13.11 -0.86
CA PHE A 538 -14.33 -13.17 -1.42
C PHE A 538 -15.27 -14.09 -0.62
N ILE A 539 -14.86 -15.36 -0.41
CA ILE A 539 -15.70 -16.38 0.24
C ILE A 539 -15.39 -16.51 1.74
N GLY A 540 -14.16 -16.21 2.16
CA GLY A 540 -13.70 -16.41 3.53
C GLY A 540 -13.08 -17.78 3.83
N THR A 541 -12.90 -18.64 2.83
CA THR A 541 -12.31 -19.98 2.98
C THR A 541 -10.81 -19.96 3.29
N ILE A 542 -10.34 -20.94 4.04
CA ILE A 542 -8.94 -21.07 4.45
C ILE A 542 -8.17 -22.03 3.54
N LEU A 543 -6.92 -21.65 3.22
CA LEU A 543 -5.92 -22.45 2.54
C LEU A 543 -4.63 -22.50 3.39
N LYS A 544 -4.19 -23.69 3.79
CA LYS A 544 -2.92 -23.93 4.49
C LYS A 544 -1.94 -24.63 3.55
N CYS A 545 -0.78 -24.03 3.35
CA CYS A 545 0.32 -24.54 2.54
C CYS A 545 1.46 -24.98 3.46
N ARG A 546 1.78 -26.27 3.49
CA ARG A 546 2.91 -26.83 4.24
C ARG A 546 3.86 -27.50 3.27
N TYR A 547 5.13 -27.12 3.29
CA TYR A 547 6.09 -27.69 2.36
C TYR A 547 7.50 -27.79 2.92
N LYS A 548 8.16 -28.88 2.57
CA LYS A 548 9.56 -29.16 2.86
C LYS A 548 10.21 -29.77 1.64
N LYS A 549 11.51 -30.10 1.75
CA LYS A 549 12.23 -30.74 0.65
C LYS A 549 11.51 -32.02 0.21
N GLY A 550 11.11 -32.06 -1.05
CA GLY A 550 10.49 -33.19 -1.73
C GLY A 550 9.06 -33.56 -1.31
N ASN A 551 8.42 -32.82 -0.40
CA ASN A 551 7.05 -33.07 0.00
C ASN A 551 6.31 -31.75 0.30
N ALA A 552 5.10 -31.61 -0.23
CA ALA A 552 4.22 -30.48 0.03
C ALA A 552 2.78 -30.96 0.22
N ILE A 553 2.10 -30.37 1.21
CA ILE A 553 0.72 -30.66 1.59
C ILE A 553 -0.04 -29.34 1.60
N PHE A 554 -1.12 -29.30 0.83
CA PHE A 554 -2.03 -28.16 0.74
C PHE A 554 -3.40 -28.59 1.27
N LEU A 555 -3.90 -27.88 2.27
CA LEU A 555 -5.20 -28.11 2.88
C LEU A 555 -6.12 -26.93 2.59
N GLY A 556 -7.23 -27.15 1.89
CA GLY A 556 -8.15 -26.09 1.47
C GLY A 556 -9.60 -26.44 1.75
N GLU A 557 -10.35 -25.52 2.35
CA GLU A 557 -11.81 -25.69 2.53
C GLU A 557 -12.53 -25.66 1.17
N ASN A 558 -12.03 -24.85 0.23
CA ASN A 558 -12.53 -24.79 -1.13
C ASN A 558 -11.76 -25.74 -2.04
N ILE A 559 -12.46 -26.69 -2.67
CA ILE A 559 -11.88 -27.64 -3.63
C ILE A 559 -11.34 -26.93 -4.88
N SER A 560 -11.96 -25.83 -5.32
CA SER A 560 -11.48 -25.06 -6.48
C SER A 560 -10.06 -24.54 -6.26
N SER A 561 -9.75 -24.02 -5.07
CA SER A 561 -8.40 -23.54 -4.73
C SER A 561 -7.36 -24.66 -4.80
N ILE A 562 -7.71 -25.86 -4.32
CA ILE A 562 -6.85 -27.05 -4.39
C ILE A 562 -6.60 -27.49 -5.83
N ILE A 563 -7.65 -27.47 -6.63
CA ILE A 563 -7.61 -27.89 -8.03
C ILE A 563 -6.79 -26.90 -8.88
N ILE A 564 -6.93 -25.59 -8.64
CA ILE A 564 -6.10 -24.53 -9.23
C ILE A 564 -4.62 -24.74 -8.87
N LEU A 565 -4.31 -24.97 -7.59
CA LEU A 565 -2.94 -25.26 -7.14
C LEU A 565 -2.36 -26.49 -7.84
N ARG A 566 -3.11 -27.60 -7.87
CA ARG A 566 -2.68 -28.83 -8.52
C ARG A 566 -2.30 -28.58 -9.97
N ASP A 567 -3.15 -27.91 -10.74
CA ASP A 567 -2.93 -27.70 -12.17
C ASP A 567 -1.71 -26.82 -12.43
N ILE A 568 -1.49 -25.78 -11.63
CA ILE A 568 -0.36 -24.86 -11.83
C ILE A 568 0.94 -25.48 -11.34
N LEU A 569 0.97 -26.09 -10.16
CA LEU A 569 2.18 -26.69 -9.59
C LEU A 569 2.67 -27.87 -10.44
N THR A 570 1.76 -28.71 -10.94
CA THR A 570 2.11 -29.81 -11.85
C THR A 570 2.64 -29.30 -13.19
N ARG A 571 2.07 -28.20 -13.72
CA ARG A 571 2.58 -27.53 -14.92
C ARG A 571 3.98 -26.96 -14.71
N GLU A 572 4.25 -26.29 -13.60
CA GLU A 572 5.58 -25.74 -13.28
C GLU A 572 6.63 -26.84 -13.06
N ALA A 573 6.26 -27.93 -12.38
CA ALA A 573 7.12 -29.10 -12.25
C ALA A 573 7.45 -29.73 -13.62
N THR A 574 6.44 -29.85 -14.50
CA THR A 574 6.62 -30.38 -15.87
C THR A 574 7.57 -29.50 -16.69
N LYS A 575 7.44 -28.16 -16.61
CA LYS A 575 8.37 -27.23 -17.28
C LYS A 575 9.82 -27.44 -16.83
N ARG A 576 10.03 -27.79 -15.56
CA ARG A 576 11.36 -28.09 -14.99
C ARG A 576 11.76 -29.57 -15.07
N LYS A 577 10.94 -30.41 -15.74
CA LYS A 577 11.15 -31.87 -15.86
C LYS A 577 11.24 -32.59 -14.51
N ILE A 578 10.57 -32.07 -13.48
CA ILE A 578 10.45 -32.70 -12.17
C ILE A 578 9.22 -33.61 -12.18
N LYS A 579 9.40 -34.90 -11.88
CA LYS A 579 8.30 -35.85 -11.73
C LYS A 579 7.67 -35.66 -10.36
N LEU A 580 6.34 -35.50 -10.34
CA LEU A 580 5.55 -35.40 -9.12
C LEU A 580 4.60 -36.60 -9.00
N GLU A 581 4.57 -37.19 -7.82
CA GLU A 581 3.45 -38.00 -7.35
C GLU A 581 2.41 -37.06 -6.75
N VAL A 582 1.19 -37.12 -7.30
CA VAL A 582 0.09 -36.22 -6.95
C VAL A 582 -1.01 -37.05 -6.31
N PHE A 583 -1.33 -36.74 -5.06
CA PHE A 583 -2.45 -37.32 -4.33
C PHE A 583 -3.44 -36.22 -3.96
N CYS A 584 -4.72 -36.45 -4.21
CA CYS A 584 -5.79 -35.50 -3.91
C CYS A 584 -6.88 -36.24 -3.16
N ASP A 585 -7.13 -35.87 -1.90
CA ASP A 585 -8.23 -36.38 -1.10
C ASP A 585 -9.30 -35.29 -0.93
N VAL A 586 -10.55 -35.70 -1.07
CA VAL A 586 -11.69 -34.80 -1.24
C VAL A 586 -12.64 -35.01 -0.06
N ALA A 587 -12.82 -33.98 0.76
CA ALA A 587 -13.68 -34.06 1.93
C ALA A 587 -15.11 -33.65 1.57
N VAL A 588 -16.06 -34.59 1.64
CA VAL A 588 -17.46 -34.35 1.24
C VAL A 588 -18.13 -33.21 2.01
N GLY A 589 -17.82 -33.06 3.31
CA GLY A 589 -18.35 -31.95 4.10
C GLY A 589 -17.83 -30.58 3.69
N SER A 590 -16.78 -30.48 2.85
CA SER A 590 -16.20 -29.18 2.47
C SER A 590 -17.16 -28.36 1.61
N ILE A 591 -17.99 -29.03 0.80
CA ILE A 591 -19.01 -28.36 0.00
C ILE A 591 -20.06 -27.70 0.89
N SER A 592 -20.54 -28.40 1.93
CA SER A 592 -21.47 -27.81 2.91
C SER A 592 -20.85 -26.56 3.52
N ARG A 593 -19.59 -26.66 3.94
CA ARG A 593 -18.85 -25.53 4.54
C ARG A 593 -18.77 -24.32 3.60
N VAL A 594 -18.42 -24.52 2.33
CA VAL A 594 -18.34 -23.42 1.35
C VAL A 594 -19.70 -22.80 1.10
N LEU A 595 -20.75 -23.61 0.92
CA LEU A 595 -22.11 -23.11 0.70
C LEU A 595 -22.65 -22.37 1.93
N GLU A 596 -22.35 -22.83 3.15
CA GLU A 596 -22.68 -22.13 4.39
C GLU A 596 -22.01 -20.77 4.51
N LEU A 597 -20.78 -20.63 4.01
CA LEU A 597 -20.05 -19.34 3.99
C LEU A 597 -20.62 -18.38 2.93
N ILE A 598 -21.02 -18.89 1.76
CA ILE A 598 -21.58 -18.08 0.68
C ILE A 598 -23.01 -17.63 1.00
N ARG A 599 -23.79 -18.46 1.69
CA ARG A 599 -25.22 -18.25 1.92
C ARG A 599 -25.58 -16.87 2.49
N PRO A 600 -24.96 -16.36 3.58
CA PRO A 600 -25.29 -15.05 4.11
C PRO A 600 -25.09 -13.91 3.10
N GLN A 601 -24.04 -13.99 2.28
CA GLN A 601 -23.80 -13.00 1.22
C GLN A 601 -24.86 -13.10 0.12
N LEU A 602 -25.22 -14.33 -0.27
CA LEU A 602 -26.24 -14.57 -1.28
C LEU A 602 -27.62 -14.06 -0.82
N ASP A 603 -28.02 -14.35 0.42
CA ASP A 603 -29.28 -13.91 1.01
C ASP A 603 -29.34 -12.37 1.11
N ALA A 604 -28.26 -11.72 1.57
CA ALA A 604 -28.18 -10.27 1.66
C ALA A 604 -28.27 -9.58 0.28
N VAL A 605 -27.61 -10.12 -0.75
CA VAL A 605 -27.67 -9.61 -2.11
C VAL A 605 -29.07 -9.74 -2.70
N HIS A 606 -29.74 -10.88 -2.48
CA HIS A 606 -31.11 -11.07 -2.93
C HIS A 606 -32.07 -10.09 -2.27
N GLU A 607 -31.96 -9.90 -0.96
CA GLU A 607 -32.76 -8.92 -0.23
C GLU A 607 -32.51 -7.50 -0.76
N LEU A 608 -31.26 -7.16 -1.06
CA LEU A 608 -30.88 -5.87 -1.64
C LEU A 608 -31.54 -5.65 -3.01
N ILE A 609 -31.49 -6.66 -3.89
CA ILE A 609 -32.11 -6.59 -5.22
C ILE A 609 -33.64 -6.49 -5.11
N GLU A 610 -34.27 -7.22 -4.19
CA GLU A 610 -35.71 -7.11 -3.93
C GLU A 610 -36.10 -5.71 -3.45
N LYS A 611 -35.35 -5.14 -2.50
CA LYS A 611 -35.57 -3.78 -2.01
C LYS A 611 -35.50 -2.75 -3.14
N ILE A 612 -34.53 -2.89 -4.05
CA ILE A 612 -34.39 -1.98 -5.20
C ILE A 612 -35.56 -2.12 -6.17
N LYS A 613 -36.00 -3.34 -6.48
CA LYS A 613 -37.20 -3.56 -7.29
C LYS A 613 -38.44 -2.91 -6.67
N ILE A 614 -38.59 -2.98 -5.35
CA ILE A 614 -39.68 -2.32 -4.63
C ILE A 614 -39.54 -0.79 -4.74
N LEU A 615 -38.34 -0.24 -4.55
CA LEU A 615 -38.08 1.20 -4.68
C LEU A 615 -38.40 1.73 -6.08
N ASP A 616 -38.02 1.01 -7.13
CA ASP A 616 -38.33 1.39 -8.52
C ASP A 616 -39.86 1.45 -8.74
N VAL A 617 -40.61 0.49 -8.19
CA VAL A 617 -42.08 0.48 -8.25
C VAL A 617 -42.69 1.63 -7.43
N LEU A 618 -42.12 1.93 -6.26
CA LEU A 618 -42.57 3.03 -5.41
C LEU A 618 -42.32 4.38 -6.08
N GLU A 619 -41.18 4.58 -6.72
CA GLU A 619 -40.85 5.80 -7.48
C GLU A 619 -41.86 6.02 -8.63
N GLU A 620 -42.20 4.96 -9.37
CA GLU A 620 -43.27 5.01 -10.39
C GLU A 620 -44.66 5.34 -9.80
N PHE A 621 -44.92 4.93 -8.56
CA PHE A 621 -46.17 5.22 -7.85
C PHE A 621 -46.21 6.66 -7.31
N GLU A 622 -45.12 7.16 -6.73
CA GLU A 622 -45.00 8.54 -6.23
C GLU A 622 -45.23 9.56 -7.35
N LEU A 623 -44.74 9.28 -8.57
CA LEU A 623 -44.97 10.11 -9.75
C LEU A 623 -46.47 10.24 -10.12
N LYS A 624 -47.32 9.30 -9.67
CA LYS A 624 -48.75 9.24 -9.97
C LYS A 624 -49.63 9.74 -8.82
N THR A 625 -49.14 9.80 -7.58
CA THR A 625 -49.95 10.15 -6.40
C THR A 625 -49.07 10.69 -5.26
N ASN A 626 -49.52 11.73 -4.54
CA ASN A 626 -48.81 12.29 -3.38
C ASN A 626 -48.77 11.24 -2.24
N PRO A 627 -47.63 10.59 -1.94
CA PRO A 627 -47.62 9.24 -1.36
C PRO A 627 -47.33 9.19 0.16
N LYS A 628 -46.97 10.31 0.78
CA LYS A 628 -46.44 10.33 2.16
C LYS A 628 -47.45 9.97 3.25
N GLU A 629 -48.75 10.02 2.97
CA GLU A 629 -49.80 9.75 3.98
C GLU A 629 -50.43 8.35 3.90
N ASN A 630 -50.17 7.57 2.84
CA ASN A 630 -50.85 6.28 2.58
C ASN A 630 -49.95 5.04 2.54
N LEU A 631 -48.63 5.18 2.74
CA LEU A 631 -47.68 4.06 2.76
C LEU A 631 -47.53 3.48 4.17
N CYS A 632 -47.32 2.16 4.28
CA CYS A 632 -46.97 1.54 5.56
C CYS A 632 -45.54 1.94 5.99
N SER A 633 -45.25 1.85 7.29
CA SER A 633 -43.94 2.25 7.85
C SER A 633 -42.75 1.56 7.17
N GLN A 634 -42.90 0.28 6.78
CA GLN A 634 -41.84 -0.47 6.10
C GLN A 634 -41.42 0.15 4.76
N TYR A 635 -42.37 0.62 3.95
CA TYR A 635 -42.05 1.27 2.67
C TYR A 635 -41.56 2.71 2.87
N GLN A 636 -42.07 3.41 3.89
CA GLN A 636 -41.55 4.73 4.27
C GLN A 636 -40.07 4.64 4.70
N ASP A 637 -39.72 3.63 5.49
CA ASP A 637 -38.33 3.36 5.91
C ASP A 637 -37.42 2.99 4.73
N LEU A 638 -37.94 2.27 3.72
CA LEU A 638 -37.19 1.97 2.50
C LEU A 638 -36.92 3.24 1.67
N ILE A 639 -37.92 4.09 1.46
CA ILE A 639 -37.74 5.38 0.76
C ILE A 639 -36.76 6.28 1.51
N ALA A 640 -36.84 6.33 2.85
CA ALA A 640 -35.91 7.10 3.67
C ALA A 640 -34.45 6.62 3.52
N ASN A 641 -34.24 5.33 3.25
CA ASN A 641 -32.92 4.72 3.07
C ASN A 641 -32.53 4.48 1.60
N GLU A 642 -33.31 4.96 0.63
CA GLU A 642 -33.15 4.67 -0.79
C GLU A 642 -31.72 4.92 -1.28
N GLN A 643 -31.15 6.08 -0.95
CA GLN A 643 -29.80 6.47 -1.37
C GLN A 643 -28.74 5.45 -0.91
N ASN A 644 -28.84 4.97 0.33
CA ASN A 644 -27.91 3.97 0.86
C ASN A 644 -28.08 2.63 0.14
N ILE A 645 -29.33 2.15 -0.03
CA ILE A 645 -29.64 0.88 -0.69
C ILE A 645 -29.13 0.89 -2.15
N ARG A 646 -29.44 1.95 -2.91
CA ARG A 646 -28.95 2.10 -4.29
C ARG A 646 -27.43 2.19 -4.34
N SER A 647 -26.79 2.89 -3.40
CA SER A 647 -25.31 2.98 -3.33
C SER A 647 -24.64 1.63 -3.08
N GLN A 648 -25.27 0.73 -2.31
CA GLN A 648 -24.72 -0.60 -2.03
C GLN A 648 -24.70 -1.48 -3.28
N LEU A 649 -25.77 -1.48 -4.08
CA LEU A 649 -25.78 -2.24 -5.34
C LEU A 649 -24.87 -1.60 -6.40
N ALA A 650 -24.78 -0.26 -6.43
CA ALA A 650 -23.90 0.44 -7.36
C ALA A 650 -22.42 0.08 -7.19
N LYS A 651 -21.98 -0.32 -5.99
CA LYS A 651 -20.62 -0.82 -5.74
C LYS A 651 -20.32 -2.11 -6.50
N ASP A 652 -21.31 -3.00 -6.60
CA ASP A 652 -21.17 -4.25 -7.35
C ASP A 652 -22.49 -4.70 -7.97
N PRO A 653 -22.83 -4.19 -9.17
CA PRO A 653 -24.10 -4.50 -9.81
C PRO A 653 -24.20 -5.97 -10.25
N GLU A 654 -23.06 -6.65 -10.40
CA GLU A 654 -22.98 -8.04 -10.85
C GLU A 654 -22.66 -9.03 -9.72
N ILE A 655 -22.76 -8.61 -8.46
CA ILE A 655 -22.40 -9.45 -7.30
C ILE A 655 -23.14 -10.79 -7.30
N LEU A 656 -24.44 -10.78 -7.64
CA LEU A 656 -25.24 -12.02 -7.72
C LEU A 656 -24.69 -12.98 -8.78
N ASN A 657 -24.40 -12.46 -9.98
CA ASN A 657 -23.83 -13.24 -11.08
C ASN A 657 -22.45 -13.81 -10.72
N ARG A 658 -21.63 -13.05 -9.99
CA ARG A 658 -20.34 -13.52 -9.47
C ARG A 658 -20.51 -14.66 -8.47
N LEU A 659 -21.42 -14.52 -7.51
CA LEU A 659 -21.68 -15.58 -6.52
C LEU A 659 -22.18 -16.86 -7.21
N HIS A 660 -23.09 -16.74 -8.17
CA HIS A 660 -23.53 -17.87 -9.00
C HIS A 660 -22.39 -18.48 -9.81
N GLY A 661 -21.52 -17.65 -10.39
CA GLY A 661 -20.31 -18.08 -11.10
C GLY A 661 -19.39 -18.91 -10.21
N VAL A 662 -19.14 -18.44 -8.98
CA VAL A 662 -18.32 -19.17 -7.99
C VAL A 662 -18.93 -20.51 -7.61
N ILE A 663 -20.25 -20.59 -7.38
CA ILE A 663 -20.92 -21.86 -7.09
C ILE A 663 -20.85 -22.81 -8.31
N THR A 664 -20.96 -22.26 -9.52
CA THR A 664 -20.85 -23.02 -10.77
C THR A 664 -19.45 -23.61 -10.94
N ASP A 665 -18.41 -22.79 -10.73
CA ASP A 665 -17.01 -23.24 -10.82
C ASP A 665 -16.68 -24.26 -9.71
N LEU A 666 -17.21 -24.05 -8.50
CA LEU A 666 -17.13 -25.01 -7.41
C LEU A 666 -17.70 -26.37 -7.81
N TYR A 667 -18.87 -26.40 -8.49
CA TYR A 667 -19.47 -27.65 -8.96
C TYR A 667 -18.64 -28.34 -10.05
N VAL A 668 -18.11 -27.57 -11.00
CA VAL A 668 -17.22 -28.09 -12.05
C VAL A 668 -15.97 -28.72 -11.45
N ASP A 669 -15.34 -28.05 -10.49
CA ASP A 669 -14.13 -28.54 -9.84
C ASP A 669 -14.39 -29.72 -8.90
N TRP A 670 -15.56 -29.74 -8.24
CA TRP A 670 -16.01 -30.85 -7.42
C TRP A 670 -16.15 -32.16 -8.22
N GLU A 671 -16.85 -32.10 -9.35
CA GLU A 671 -17.03 -33.26 -10.25
C GLU A 671 -15.69 -33.71 -10.84
N ARG A 672 -14.82 -32.75 -11.19
CA ARG A 672 -13.45 -33.02 -11.65
C ARG A 672 -12.60 -33.69 -10.56
N ALA A 673 -12.75 -33.30 -9.30
CA ALA A 673 -11.98 -33.84 -8.18
C ALA A 673 -12.40 -35.30 -7.87
N LYS A 674 -13.69 -35.62 -8.00
CA LYS A 674 -14.23 -36.99 -7.84
C LYS A 674 -13.87 -37.97 -8.96
N GLY A 675 -13.19 -37.52 -10.01
CA GLY A 675 -12.87 -38.35 -11.17
C GLY A 675 -14.06 -38.61 -12.10
N ALA A 676 -15.15 -37.84 -11.97
CA ALA A 676 -16.27 -37.87 -12.91
C ALA A 676 -15.88 -37.24 -14.27
N ARG A 677 -16.72 -37.41 -15.30
CA ARG A 677 -16.49 -36.79 -16.63
C ARG A 677 -16.30 -35.27 -16.45
N ARG A 678 -15.36 -34.68 -17.20
CA ARG A 678 -15.21 -33.22 -17.26
C ARG A 678 -16.53 -32.59 -17.70
N ILE A 679 -17.16 -31.87 -16.79
CA ILE A 679 -18.35 -31.07 -17.06
C ILE A 679 -17.90 -29.66 -17.46
N ASN A 680 -18.60 -29.03 -18.40
CA ASN A 680 -18.34 -27.64 -18.76
C ASN A 680 -19.19 -26.67 -17.91
N SER A 681 -18.75 -25.43 -17.77
CA SER A 681 -19.43 -24.44 -16.92
C SER A 681 -20.87 -24.16 -17.38
N LYS A 682 -21.16 -24.30 -18.68
CA LYS A 682 -22.53 -24.10 -19.21
C LYS A 682 -23.51 -25.16 -18.69
N PHE A 683 -23.14 -26.43 -18.76
CA PHE A 683 -23.98 -27.52 -18.24
C PHE A 683 -24.13 -27.45 -16.72
N ALA A 684 -23.06 -27.07 -16.02
CA ALA A 684 -23.11 -26.84 -14.58
C ALA A 684 -24.10 -25.72 -14.23
N ALA A 685 -24.04 -24.59 -14.93
CA ALA A 685 -24.96 -23.47 -14.73
C ALA A 685 -26.41 -23.89 -14.99
N GLU A 686 -26.69 -24.58 -16.10
CA GLU A 686 -28.03 -25.10 -16.43
C GLU A 686 -28.59 -26.01 -15.33
N LYS A 687 -27.76 -26.88 -14.74
CA LYS A 687 -28.18 -27.80 -13.68
C LYS A 687 -28.45 -27.11 -12.33
N LEU A 688 -27.74 -26.02 -12.05
CA LEU A 688 -27.83 -25.30 -10.78
C LEU A 688 -28.86 -24.16 -10.82
N ASN A 689 -29.28 -23.72 -12.01
CA ASN A 689 -30.08 -22.51 -12.20
C ASN A 689 -31.34 -22.51 -11.33
N ASP A 690 -32.15 -23.57 -11.39
CA ASP A 690 -33.42 -23.66 -10.67
C ASP A 690 -33.22 -23.56 -9.14
N SER A 691 -32.17 -24.20 -8.60
CA SER A 691 -31.86 -24.16 -7.16
C SER A 691 -31.30 -22.81 -6.71
N LEU A 692 -30.53 -22.14 -7.57
CA LEU A 692 -30.01 -20.80 -7.30
C LEU A 692 -31.13 -19.75 -7.34
N GLU A 693 -32.03 -19.83 -8.31
CA GLU A 693 -33.19 -18.92 -8.42
C GLU A 693 -34.20 -19.13 -7.30
N SER A 694 -34.48 -20.38 -6.93
CA SER A 694 -35.42 -20.72 -5.84
C SER A 694 -34.82 -20.54 -4.44
N ARG A 695 -33.51 -20.30 -4.32
CA ARG A 695 -32.76 -20.21 -3.05
C ARG A 695 -32.85 -21.48 -2.20
N ASP A 696 -33.11 -22.63 -2.83
CA ASP A 696 -33.17 -23.91 -2.13
C ASP A 696 -31.76 -24.50 -1.96
N PHE A 697 -31.12 -24.13 -0.86
CA PHE A 697 -29.79 -24.64 -0.51
C PHE A 697 -29.76 -26.15 -0.24
N LEU A 698 -30.88 -26.75 0.16
CA LEU A 698 -30.94 -28.21 0.35
C LEU A 698 -30.91 -28.88 -1.01
N GLN A 699 -31.70 -28.40 -1.97
CA GLN A 699 -31.67 -28.88 -3.34
C GLN A 699 -30.29 -28.67 -3.98
N LEU A 700 -29.66 -27.51 -3.73
CA LEU A 700 -28.29 -27.23 -4.18
C LEU A 700 -27.30 -28.26 -3.62
N LEU A 701 -27.35 -28.54 -2.32
CA LEU A 701 -26.49 -29.55 -1.69
C LEU A 701 -26.77 -30.97 -2.21
N GLN A 702 -28.03 -31.30 -2.50
CA GLN A 702 -28.42 -32.57 -3.12
C GLN A 702 -27.81 -32.72 -4.53
N ILE A 703 -27.77 -31.65 -5.32
CA ILE A 703 -27.13 -31.65 -6.65
C ILE A 703 -25.63 -31.98 -6.55
N PHE A 704 -24.93 -31.44 -5.55
CA PHE A 704 -23.50 -31.71 -5.31
C PHE A 704 -23.23 -33.12 -4.77
N THR A 705 -24.08 -33.61 -3.88
CA THR A 705 -23.87 -34.89 -3.18
C THR A 705 -24.41 -36.09 -3.94
N GLY A 706 -25.37 -35.88 -4.86
CA GLY A 706 -26.01 -36.94 -5.63
C GLY A 706 -27.03 -37.76 -4.84
N ASN A 707 -27.33 -37.39 -3.60
CA ASN A 707 -28.26 -38.09 -2.73
C ASN A 707 -29.54 -37.27 -2.54
N ALA A 708 -30.70 -37.84 -2.88
CA ALA A 708 -31.97 -37.35 -2.36
C ALA A 708 -31.98 -37.63 -0.84
N ILE A 709 -31.97 -36.58 -0.02
CA ILE A 709 -32.09 -36.76 1.43
C ILE A 709 -33.55 -37.18 1.67
N SER A 710 -33.75 -38.45 2.04
CA SER A 710 -35.05 -38.95 2.46
C SER A 710 -35.54 -38.11 3.64
N THR A 711 -36.68 -37.45 3.41
CA THR A 711 -37.44 -36.60 4.34
C THR A 711 -37.55 -37.14 5.75
#